data_AF-A0A926HN13-F1
#
_entry.id   AF-A0A926HN13-F1
#
_cell.length_a   1.000
_cell.length_b   1.000
_cell.length_c   1.000
_cell.angle_alpha   90.00
_cell.angle_beta   90.00
_cell.angle_gamma   90.00
#
_symmetry.space_group_name_H-M   'P 1'
#
loop_
_entity.id
_entity.type
_entity.pdbx_description
1 polymer ?
#
loop_
_entity_poly.entity_id
_entity_poly.type
_entity_poly.pdbx_seq_one_letter_code
_entity_poly.pdbx_strand_id
1 'polypeptide(L)'
;MKKRKLVALVIAVLMTMLIPATAFAATHEDVDSWDKLQAAFADTDADVTIILTGDIATLGALQAGEGQTYVINGEEYILKDVRLVGAGEVEINAEVQRDSQAQALHVTDDVQVTVNGDVKSEGSLGGGVMAEGNSKASINGTVDGGDMGVVAKESAAVEVQGDVSGGMAGAVSTGESSVKINGDVSANGAGVGAAESGNVEVTGNVTGGQVGIITEDDASVKVTGDVQASDVLDGTADQNGAGLGVDARGNSTVVVDGNVSGGNGNESTANMTAPDGYSDGGTGVNAQANANVNVTGNVTGGDAAGTFAYAGDGVVAEGQSTVTVGGDVKGGDVKADPEVEAEGDDLSRGGNGVVMAPKANVTVGGDVKGGDTSGDKGVAGQGAIVLTLDKTNPDNTDAKAGKLTIMGTVKGGSALAQSGKDGNAIHLDDPFDTVPEEYQTQAEDLYILEIPDGTVREFLNGLLNAKMSFLYGYVGQDMSIDEVIAEVETFKNEKIMPLLANVLGHEYDIDNDSETLDNLDAVQAAALKKAIADEFNKFARQRWISWADSVLLKPEVTVWKLEGGDDAGYFGSPGGEFIASLIGADTNYIVKIAQSEGGMLVSDKETAKAGETVTVTALPKAGYTLGKVLLNGEELTGKDGVYSFVMPEGGGVELSAEFIADAPAEAPTNTAGSPKTGDNFSAALLMGLMAVSAMAVVVVGRKARTGK
;
A
#
# COMPACT_ATOMS: atom_id res chain seq x y z
N MET A 1 -44.62 -41.58 -31.08
CA MET A 1 -44.85 -40.12 -31.24
C MET A 1 -43.48 -39.46 -31.36
N LYS A 2 -42.74 -39.41 -32.48
CA LYS A 2 -43.03 -39.05 -33.89
C LYS A 2 -43.75 -37.71 -34.03
N LYS A 3 -43.06 -36.59 -33.71
CA LYS A 3 -43.24 -35.23 -34.28
C LYS A 3 -42.47 -34.07 -33.58
N ARG A 4 -41.39 -34.32 -32.82
CA ARG A 4 -40.56 -33.24 -32.24
C ARG A 4 -39.09 -33.18 -32.70
N LYS A 5 -38.62 -34.14 -33.49
CA LYS A 5 -37.23 -34.19 -34.02
C LYS A 5 -36.97 -33.37 -35.30
N LEU A 6 -37.87 -32.47 -35.71
CA LEU A 6 -37.79 -31.84 -37.06
C LEU A 6 -37.61 -30.31 -37.04
N VAL A 7 -37.40 -29.69 -35.88
CA VAL A 7 -37.28 -28.22 -35.78
C VAL A 7 -35.83 -27.76 -35.57
N ALA A 8 -34.96 -28.56 -34.94
CA ALA A 8 -33.53 -28.28 -34.84
C ALA A 8 -32.78 -28.40 -36.19
N LEU A 9 -33.19 -29.37 -37.04
CA LEU A 9 -32.59 -29.62 -38.36
C LEU A 9 -32.83 -28.47 -39.37
N VAL A 10 -33.81 -27.60 -39.13
CA VAL A 10 -34.22 -26.57 -40.12
C VAL A 10 -33.53 -25.23 -39.89
N ILE A 11 -32.96 -24.98 -38.72
CA ILE A 11 -32.26 -23.72 -38.44
C ILE A 11 -30.77 -23.80 -38.85
N ALA A 12 -30.14 -24.98 -38.75
CA ALA A 12 -28.77 -25.20 -39.23
C ALA A 12 -28.63 -25.21 -40.77
N VAL A 13 -29.69 -25.51 -41.51
CA VAL A 13 -29.64 -25.70 -42.98
C VAL A 13 -29.99 -24.43 -43.77
N LEU A 14 -30.54 -23.38 -43.15
CA LEU A 14 -31.14 -22.24 -43.87
C LEU A 14 -30.24 -21.02 -44.11
N MET A 15 -28.96 -21.05 -43.71
CA MET A 15 -27.98 -19.98 -43.98
C MET A 15 -26.91 -20.32 -45.06
N THR A 16 -27.15 -21.29 -45.95
CA THR A 16 -26.15 -21.74 -46.96
C THR A 16 -26.44 -21.34 -48.41
N MET A 17 -27.28 -20.36 -48.70
CA MET A 17 -27.51 -19.94 -50.09
C MET A 17 -26.74 -18.66 -50.49
N LEU A 18 -25.70 -18.91 -51.31
CA LEU A 18 -24.86 -18.04 -52.16
C LEU A 18 -23.46 -17.63 -51.64
N ILE A 19 -22.50 -18.56 -51.71
CA ILE A 19 -21.04 -18.31 -51.83
C ILE A 19 -20.43 -19.39 -52.78
N PRO A 20 -19.36 -19.12 -53.56
CA PRO A 20 -18.82 -20.03 -54.57
C PRO A 20 -18.28 -21.33 -53.96
N ALA A 21 -18.19 -22.39 -54.78
CA ALA A 21 -17.68 -23.71 -54.39
C ALA A 21 -16.24 -23.67 -53.82
N THR A 22 -16.14 -23.54 -52.51
CA THR A 22 -15.00 -23.94 -51.67
C THR A 22 -15.36 -25.24 -50.95
N ALA A 23 -14.35 -26.02 -50.57
CA ALA A 23 -14.48 -27.39 -50.05
C ALA A 23 -15.66 -27.58 -49.08
N PHE A 24 -16.45 -28.64 -49.28
CA PHE A 24 -17.51 -29.00 -48.35
C PHE A 24 -16.87 -29.47 -47.04
N ALA A 25 -17.27 -28.89 -45.90
CA ALA A 25 -16.90 -29.41 -44.61
C ALA A 25 -17.30 -30.89 -44.48
N ALA A 26 -16.39 -31.77 -44.04
CA ALA A 26 -16.73 -33.14 -43.69
C ALA A 26 -17.73 -33.11 -42.53
N THR A 27 -18.76 -33.95 -42.58
CA THR A 27 -19.74 -34.05 -41.49
C THR A 27 -19.80 -35.48 -40.99
N HIS A 28 -19.48 -35.66 -39.70
CA HIS A 28 -19.59 -36.92 -38.97
C HIS A 28 -20.84 -36.88 -38.08
N GLU A 29 -21.90 -37.56 -38.51
CA GLU A 29 -23.16 -37.70 -37.77
C GLU A 29 -23.12 -38.92 -36.82
N ASP A 30 -24.04 -38.96 -35.84
CA ASP A 30 -24.23 -40.08 -34.91
C ASP A 30 -22.94 -40.50 -34.16
N VAL A 31 -22.16 -39.51 -33.71
CA VAL A 31 -20.94 -39.73 -32.92
C VAL A 31 -21.33 -39.93 -31.45
N ASP A 32 -21.28 -41.17 -30.98
CA ASP A 32 -21.70 -41.60 -29.63
C ASP A 32 -20.62 -42.42 -28.89
N SER A 33 -19.41 -42.49 -29.44
CA SER A 33 -18.32 -43.29 -28.90
C SER A 33 -16.95 -42.67 -29.18
N TRP A 34 -15.97 -43.03 -28.36
CA TRP A 34 -14.57 -42.63 -28.53
C TRP A 34 -14.04 -42.98 -29.93
N ASP A 35 -14.26 -44.22 -30.40
CA ASP A 35 -13.74 -44.68 -31.69
C ASP A 35 -14.26 -43.82 -32.86
N LYS A 36 -15.54 -43.41 -32.80
CA LYS A 36 -16.13 -42.53 -33.81
C LYS A 36 -15.59 -41.12 -33.72
N LEU A 37 -15.43 -40.58 -32.52
CA LEU A 37 -14.86 -39.25 -32.31
C LEU A 37 -13.40 -39.18 -32.80
N GLN A 38 -12.60 -40.19 -32.46
CA GLN A 38 -11.23 -40.31 -32.93
C GLN A 38 -11.16 -40.45 -34.45
N ALA A 39 -12.07 -41.21 -35.06
CA ALA A 39 -12.14 -41.33 -36.53
C ALA A 39 -12.47 -39.99 -37.20
N ALA A 40 -13.32 -39.16 -36.60
CA ALA A 40 -13.62 -37.82 -37.10
C ALA A 40 -12.40 -36.89 -37.04
N PHE A 41 -11.60 -36.97 -35.97
CA PHE A 41 -10.34 -36.20 -35.89
C PHE A 41 -9.27 -36.67 -36.87
N ALA A 42 -9.34 -37.93 -37.33
CA ALA A 42 -8.46 -38.47 -38.36
C ALA A 42 -8.87 -38.09 -39.80
N ASP A 43 -9.97 -37.35 -39.96
CA ASP A 43 -10.36 -36.80 -41.26
C ASP A 43 -9.31 -35.82 -41.78
N THR A 44 -9.15 -35.75 -43.09
CA THR A 44 -8.15 -34.92 -43.77
C THR A 44 -8.72 -33.62 -44.34
N ASP A 45 -10.04 -33.45 -44.28
CA ASP A 45 -10.70 -32.23 -44.72
C ASP A 45 -10.34 -31.04 -43.83
N ALA A 46 -10.27 -29.85 -44.43
CA ALA A 46 -9.89 -28.63 -43.71
C ALA A 46 -10.94 -28.21 -42.68
N ASP A 47 -12.22 -28.49 -42.93
CA ASP A 47 -13.31 -28.21 -42.00
C ASP A 47 -14.05 -29.51 -41.68
N VAL A 48 -14.17 -29.86 -40.39
CA VAL A 48 -14.78 -31.09 -39.91
C VAL A 48 -15.86 -30.77 -38.89
N THR A 49 -17.12 -31.06 -39.21
CA THR A 49 -18.27 -30.95 -38.30
C THR A 49 -18.58 -32.31 -37.67
N ILE A 50 -18.70 -32.35 -36.34
CA ILE A 50 -18.92 -33.54 -35.54
C ILE A 50 -20.24 -33.36 -34.78
N ILE A 51 -21.21 -34.27 -34.93
CA ILE A 51 -22.51 -34.19 -34.25
C ILE A 51 -22.60 -35.30 -33.20
N LEU A 52 -22.54 -34.91 -31.93
CA LEU A 52 -22.65 -35.82 -30.81
C LEU A 52 -24.08 -36.31 -30.63
N THR A 53 -24.23 -37.56 -30.19
CA THR A 53 -25.53 -38.19 -29.88
C THR A 53 -25.54 -38.93 -28.53
N GLY A 54 -24.49 -38.74 -27.74
CA GLY A 54 -24.31 -39.29 -26.40
C GLY A 54 -23.10 -38.67 -25.72
N ASP A 55 -23.00 -38.86 -24.40
CA ASP A 55 -21.80 -38.49 -23.64
C ASP A 55 -20.61 -39.36 -24.07
N ILE A 56 -19.43 -38.76 -24.20
CA ILE A 56 -18.23 -39.45 -24.65
C ILE A 56 -17.09 -39.18 -23.68
N ALA A 57 -16.51 -40.24 -23.11
CA ALA A 57 -15.23 -40.15 -22.43
C ALA A 57 -14.10 -40.39 -23.42
N THR A 58 -13.15 -39.46 -23.48
CA THR A 58 -11.96 -39.64 -24.31
C THR A 58 -10.98 -40.61 -23.66
N LEU A 59 -10.35 -41.45 -24.46
CA LEU A 59 -9.39 -42.47 -23.98
C LEU A 59 -7.94 -42.12 -24.34
N GLY A 60 -7.71 -40.93 -24.90
CA GLY A 60 -6.42 -40.47 -25.37
C GLY A 60 -6.51 -39.08 -25.99
N ALA A 61 -5.42 -38.65 -26.62
CA ALA A 61 -5.37 -37.34 -27.27
C ALA A 61 -6.14 -37.33 -28.59
N LEU A 62 -6.84 -36.23 -28.85
CA LEU A 62 -7.40 -35.86 -30.14
C LEU A 62 -6.39 -34.97 -30.86
N GLN A 63 -5.94 -35.41 -32.02
CA GLN A 63 -4.93 -34.71 -32.82
C GLN A 63 -5.61 -33.69 -33.73
N ALA A 64 -5.52 -32.41 -33.39
CA ALA A 64 -5.99 -31.32 -34.24
C ALA A 64 -4.91 -31.01 -35.29
N GLY A 65 -5.18 -31.31 -36.56
CA GLY A 65 -4.20 -31.10 -37.64
C GLY A 65 -4.00 -29.63 -37.98
N GLU A 66 -2.77 -29.29 -38.40
CA GLU A 66 -2.42 -27.94 -38.82
C GLU A 66 -3.30 -27.46 -39.98
N GLY A 67 -3.95 -26.31 -39.82
CA GLY A 67 -4.86 -25.75 -40.82
C GLY A 67 -6.22 -26.44 -40.91
N GLN A 68 -6.56 -27.32 -39.97
CA GLN A 68 -7.88 -27.93 -39.84
C GLN A 68 -8.71 -27.26 -38.74
N THR A 69 -10.02 -27.17 -38.97
CA THR A 69 -11.03 -26.67 -38.02
C THR A 69 -12.01 -27.79 -37.68
N TYR A 70 -12.20 -28.06 -36.39
CA TYR A 70 -13.14 -29.07 -35.91
C TYR A 70 -14.27 -28.39 -35.13
N VAL A 71 -15.53 -28.61 -35.51
CA VAL A 71 -16.70 -28.09 -34.79
C VAL A 71 -17.48 -29.26 -34.19
N ILE A 72 -17.47 -29.40 -32.88
CA ILE A 72 -18.17 -30.45 -32.13
C ILE A 72 -19.50 -29.91 -31.61
N ASN A 73 -20.61 -30.40 -32.14
CA ASN A 73 -21.96 -30.00 -31.77
C ASN A 73 -22.61 -31.06 -30.88
N GLY A 74 -22.89 -30.70 -29.63
CA GLY A 74 -23.44 -31.64 -28.65
C GLY A 74 -23.96 -30.96 -27.38
N GLU A 75 -24.70 -29.86 -27.49
CA GLU A 75 -25.14 -29.05 -26.34
C GLU A 75 -25.92 -29.84 -25.26
N GLU A 76 -26.53 -30.97 -25.63
CA GLU A 76 -27.25 -31.87 -24.71
C GLU A 76 -26.35 -32.94 -24.05
N TYR A 77 -25.06 -32.98 -24.39
CA TYR A 77 -24.12 -34.04 -24.05
C TYR A 77 -22.84 -33.51 -23.41
N ILE A 78 -22.15 -34.42 -22.73
CA ILE A 78 -20.90 -34.12 -22.02
C ILE A 78 -19.74 -34.80 -22.73
N LEU A 79 -18.69 -34.03 -23.02
CA LEU A 79 -17.41 -34.55 -23.50
C LEU A 79 -16.41 -34.60 -22.35
N LYS A 80 -15.88 -35.80 -22.06
CA LYS A 80 -15.09 -36.02 -20.85
C LYS A 80 -13.60 -36.22 -21.12
N ASP A 81 -12.80 -35.76 -20.16
CA ASP A 81 -11.34 -35.96 -20.09
C ASP A 81 -10.57 -35.43 -21.34
N VAL A 82 -11.04 -34.33 -21.93
CA VAL A 82 -10.61 -33.85 -23.26
C VAL A 82 -9.12 -33.49 -23.28
N ARG A 83 -8.35 -34.14 -24.14
CA ARG A 83 -6.95 -33.79 -24.44
C ARG A 83 -6.75 -33.46 -25.91
N LEU A 84 -6.35 -32.23 -26.21
CA LEU A 84 -6.07 -31.73 -27.57
C LEU A 84 -4.57 -31.50 -27.77
N VAL A 85 -4.05 -32.00 -28.89
CA VAL A 85 -2.63 -31.88 -29.30
C VAL A 85 -2.54 -31.49 -30.78
N GLY A 86 -1.45 -30.86 -31.22
CA GLY A 86 -1.26 -30.41 -32.61
C GLY A 86 -1.39 -28.90 -32.83
N ALA A 87 -1.96 -28.49 -33.96
CA ALA A 87 -1.93 -27.10 -34.43
C ALA A 87 -3.23 -26.65 -35.14
N GLY A 88 -4.33 -27.37 -34.92
CA GLY A 88 -5.64 -27.06 -35.49
C GLY A 88 -6.51 -26.19 -34.58
N GLU A 89 -7.67 -25.81 -35.10
CA GLU A 89 -8.71 -25.06 -34.38
C GLU A 89 -9.85 -26.01 -33.98
N VAL A 90 -10.35 -25.90 -32.75
CA VAL A 90 -11.43 -26.76 -32.22
C VAL A 90 -12.50 -25.90 -31.55
N GLU A 91 -13.75 -26.03 -31.97
CA GLU A 91 -14.91 -25.44 -31.32
C GLU A 91 -15.75 -26.54 -30.68
N ILE A 92 -16.02 -26.44 -29.37
CA ILE A 92 -16.77 -27.41 -28.59
C ILE A 92 -18.08 -26.75 -28.12
N ASN A 93 -19.17 -27.10 -28.79
CA ASN A 93 -20.54 -26.77 -28.42
C ASN A 93 -21.13 -27.86 -27.52
N ALA A 94 -20.50 -28.10 -26.37
CA ALA A 94 -20.87 -29.08 -25.35
C ALA A 94 -20.27 -28.70 -23.99
N GLU A 95 -20.77 -29.30 -22.91
CA GLU A 95 -20.11 -29.23 -21.60
C GLU A 95 -18.88 -30.15 -21.58
N VAL A 96 -17.80 -29.71 -20.92
CA VAL A 96 -16.59 -30.50 -20.75
C VAL A 96 -16.44 -30.91 -19.30
N GLN A 97 -16.24 -32.20 -19.02
CA GLN A 97 -16.15 -32.69 -17.64
C GLN A 97 -14.97 -33.64 -17.41
N ARG A 98 -14.35 -33.58 -16.25
CA ARG A 98 -13.38 -34.60 -15.79
C ARG A 98 -14.10 -35.86 -15.31
N ASP A 99 -13.55 -37.02 -15.62
CA ASP A 99 -14.01 -38.33 -15.11
C ASP A 99 -12.83 -39.07 -14.47
N SER A 100 -11.88 -39.50 -15.30
CA SER A 100 -10.78 -40.39 -14.88
C SER A 100 -9.39 -39.77 -15.03
N GLN A 101 -9.25 -38.74 -15.86
CA GLN A 101 -7.97 -38.08 -16.12
C GLN A 101 -7.68 -36.97 -15.11
N ALA A 102 -6.47 -36.42 -15.19
CA ALA A 102 -6.03 -35.33 -14.33
C ALA A 102 -6.75 -34.01 -14.62
N GLN A 103 -7.21 -33.77 -15.86
CA GLN A 103 -7.88 -32.53 -16.26
C GLN A 103 -9.18 -32.78 -17.03
N ALA A 104 -10.15 -31.88 -16.90
CA ALA A 104 -11.35 -31.86 -17.74
C ALA A 104 -10.98 -31.45 -19.19
N LEU A 105 -10.14 -30.42 -19.33
CA LEU A 105 -9.58 -29.94 -20.59
C LEU A 105 -8.07 -29.76 -20.49
N HIS A 106 -7.32 -30.43 -21.36
CA HIS A 106 -5.88 -30.24 -21.53
C HIS A 106 -5.57 -29.90 -22.99
N VAL A 107 -4.96 -28.75 -23.21
CA VAL A 107 -4.56 -28.23 -24.52
C VAL A 107 -3.05 -28.02 -24.54
N THR A 108 -2.37 -28.46 -25.59
CA THR A 108 -0.92 -28.30 -25.72
C THR A 108 -0.52 -28.08 -27.18
N ASP A 109 0.79 -28.01 -27.45
CA ASP A 109 1.37 -27.65 -28.74
C ASP A 109 0.87 -26.26 -29.20
N ASP A 110 0.28 -26.14 -30.40
CA ASP A 110 -0.19 -24.90 -31.01
C ASP A 110 -1.73 -24.88 -31.22
N VAL A 111 -2.47 -25.76 -30.52
CA VAL A 111 -3.93 -25.87 -30.68
C VAL A 111 -4.64 -24.60 -30.21
N GLN A 112 -5.68 -24.19 -30.95
CA GLN A 112 -6.62 -23.16 -30.51
C GLN A 112 -7.99 -23.79 -30.26
N VAL A 113 -8.51 -23.72 -29.04
CA VAL A 113 -9.83 -24.27 -28.69
C VAL A 113 -10.77 -23.19 -28.15
N THR A 114 -12.04 -23.28 -28.55
CA THR A 114 -13.16 -22.55 -27.94
C THR A 114 -14.14 -23.56 -27.35
N VAL A 115 -14.52 -23.38 -26.09
CA VAL A 115 -15.58 -24.15 -25.43
C VAL A 115 -16.76 -23.23 -25.16
N ASN A 116 -17.90 -23.54 -25.76
CA ASN A 116 -19.14 -22.76 -25.63
C ASN A 116 -20.02 -23.19 -24.43
N GLY A 117 -19.57 -24.19 -23.66
CA GLY A 117 -20.19 -24.64 -22.41
C GLY A 117 -19.29 -24.41 -21.18
N ASP A 118 -19.73 -24.95 -20.04
CA ASP A 118 -18.94 -24.98 -18.81
C ASP A 118 -17.85 -26.06 -18.87
N VAL A 119 -16.80 -25.88 -18.06
CA VAL A 119 -15.77 -26.89 -17.79
C VAL A 119 -15.84 -27.28 -16.32
N LYS A 120 -16.06 -28.56 -16.02
CA LYS A 120 -16.22 -29.05 -14.64
C LYS A 120 -15.28 -30.19 -14.30
N SER A 121 -14.73 -30.16 -13.10
CA SER A 121 -13.84 -31.19 -12.58
C SER A 121 -14.23 -31.46 -11.13
N GLU A 122 -14.83 -32.62 -10.88
CA GLU A 122 -15.20 -33.02 -9.52
C GLU A 122 -14.02 -33.70 -8.83
N GLY A 123 -13.87 -33.58 -7.50
CA GLY A 123 -12.92 -34.37 -6.70
C GLY A 123 -11.51 -33.77 -6.50
N SER A 124 -10.83 -34.25 -5.45
CA SER A 124 -9.70 -33.60 -4.77
C SER A 124 -8.31 -33.78 -5.40
N LEU A 125 -8.22 -33.98 -6.72
CA LEU A 125 -6.95 -34.10 -7.49
C LEU A 125 -7.12 -33.68 -8.96
N GLY A 126 -8.29 -33.18 -9.34
CA GLY A 126 -8.61 -32.81 -10.72
C GLY A 126 -8.29 -31.36 -11.03
N GLY A 127 -8.04 -31.05 -12.31
CA GLY A 127 -7.98 -29.70 -12.84
C GLY A 127 -9.10 -29.41 -13.84
N GLY A 128 -9.55 -28.17 -13.91
CA GLY A 128 -10.49 -27.69 -14.93
C GLY A 128 -9.80 -27.58 -16.28
N VAL A 129 -9.02 -26.51 -16.47
CA VAL A 129 -8.32 -26.21 -17.72
C VAL A 129 -6.80 -26.18 -17.51
N MET A 130 -6.09 -26.89 -18.38
CA MET A 130 -4.63 -26.87 -18.47
C MET A 130 -4.21 -26.53 -19.89
N ALA A 131 -3.42 -25.48 -20.07
CA ALA A 131 -2.84 -25.07 -21.34
C ALA A 131 -1.31 -25.00 -21.25
N GLU A 132 -0.62 -25.66 -22.18
CA GLU A 132 0.85 -25.69 -22.30
C GLU A 132 1.27 -25.38 -23.76
N GLY A 133 2.57 -25.24 -24.04
CA GLY A 133 3.06 -24.89 -25.37
C GLY A 133 2.72 -23.45 -25.77
N ASN A 134 2.29 -23.27 -27.02
CA ASN A 134 1.78 -22.01 -27.57
C ASN A 134 0.25 -22.06 -27.75
N SER A 135 -0.42 -22.99 -27.05
CA SER A 135 -1.84 -23.23 -27.22
C SER A 135 -2.71 -22.07 -26.72
N LYS A 136 -3.96 -22.02 -27.19
CA LYS A 136 -4.97 -21.07 -26.72
C LYS A 136 -6.26 -21.78 -26.36
N ALA A 137 -6.80 -21.50 -25.18
CA ALA A 137 -8.10 -21.98 -24.75
C ALA A 137 -9.02 -20.81 -24.43
N SER A 138 -10.20 -20.75 -25.04
CA SER A 138 -11.23 -19.76 -24.76
C SER A 138 -12.48 -20.45 -24.26
N ILE A 139 -12.93 -20.15 -23.03
CA ILE A 139 -14.06 -20.78 -22.37
C ILE A 139 -15.15 -19.72 -22.20
N ASN A 140 -16.29 -19.90 -22.86
CA ASN A 140 -17.40 -18.95 -22.78
C ASN A 140 -18.32 -19.20 -21.57
N GLY A 141 -18.13 -20.32 -20.87
CA GLY A 141 -18.81 -20.66 -19.61
C GLY A 141 -17.95 -20.44 -18.37
N THR A 142 -18.35 -21.12 -17.29
CA THR A 142 -17.66 -21.17 -16.01
C THR A 142 -16.65 -22.33 -15.96
N VAL A 143 -15.63 -22.20 -15.11
CA VAL A 143 -14.67 -23.28 -14.84
C VAL A 143 -14.72 -23.68 -13.38
N ASP A 144 -15.23 -24.88 -13.10
CA ASP A 144 -15.14 -25.51 -11.78
C ASP A 144 -14.00 -26.54 -11.80
N GLY A 145 -12.87 -26.19 -11.18
CA GLY A 145 -11.60 -26.88 -11.38
C GLY A 145 -11.37 -28.16 -10.57
N GLY A 146 -12.12 -28.40 -9.51
CA GLY A 146 -11.72 -29.40 -8.50
C GLY A 146 -10.60 -28.82 -7.64
N ASP A 147 -9.34 -29.24 -7.82
CA ASP A 147 -8.18 -28.66 -7.12
C ASP A 147 -7.59 -27.45 -7.86
N MET A 148 -7.55 -27.49 -9.19
CA MET A 148 -6.97 -26.42 -10.01
C MET A 148 -8.04 -25.89 -10.96
N GLY A 149 -8.39 -24.60 -10.88
CA GLY A 149 -9.31 -23.97 -11.83
C GLY A 149 -8.72 -23.92 -13.24
N VAL A 150 -7.83 -22.94 -13.44
CA VAL A 150 -7.15 -22.69 -14.72
C VAL A 150 -5.65 -22.64 -14.52
N VAL A 151 -4.91 -23.31 -15.39
CA VAL A 151 -3.44 -23.29 -15.40
C VAL A 151 -2.95 -23.04 -16.82
N ALA A 152 -2.12 -22.01 -16.99
CA ALA A 152 -1.36 -21.75 -18.21
C ALA A 152 0.14 -21.81 -17.92
N LYS A 153 0.90 -22.45 -18.81
CA LYS A 153 2.36 -22.56 -18.73
C LYS A 153 3.01 -22.24 -20.06
N GLU A 154 4.33 -22.10 -20.04
CA GLU A 154 5.14 -21.83 -21.23
C GLU A 154 4.64 -20.55 -21.93
N SER A 155 4.13 -20.61 -23.16
CA SER A 155 3.61 -19.45 -23.90
C SER A 155 2.10 -19.53 -24.13
N ALA A 156 1.40 -20.38 -23.38
CA ALA A 156 -0.02 -20.63 -23.58
C ALA A 156 -0.90 -19.45 -23.12
N ALA A 157 -2.11 -19.35 -23.68
CA ALA A 157 -3.10 -18.35 -23.30
C ALA A 157 -4.44 -18.99 -22.95
N VAL A 158 -5.03 -18.61 -21.81
CA VAL A 158 -6.38 -19.02 -21.43
C VAL A 158 -7.27 -17.80 -21.21
N GLU A 159 -8.47 -17.81 -21.78
CA GLU A 159 -9.50 -16.80 -21.54
C GLU A 159 -10.78 -17.49 -21.04
N VAL A 160 -11.36 -17.00 -19.96
CA VAL A 160 -12.62 -17.50 -19.38
C VAL A 160 -13.61 -16.33 -19.24
N GLN A 161 -14.83 -16.51 -19.74
CA GLN A 161 -15.88 -15.47 -19.68
C GLN A 161 -16.73 -15.51 -18.40
N GLY A 162 -16.69 -16.62 -17.65
CA GLY A 162 -17.39 -16.77 -16.38
C GLY A 162 -16.43 -16.89 -15.19
N ASP A 163 -17.00 -17.33 -14.07
CA ASP A 163 -16.27 -17.53 -12.82
C ASP A 163 -15.34 -18.75 -12.88
N VAL A 164 -14.28 -18.70 -12.09
CA VAL A 164 -13.30 -19.79 -11.94
C VAL A 164 -13.18 -20.19 -10.47
N SER A 165 -13.33 -21.48 -10.18
CA SER A 165 -13.09 -22.05 -8.85
C SER A 165 -12.03 -23.15 -8.86
N GLY A 166 -11.28 -23.27 -7.75
CA GLY A 166 -10.37 -24.39 -7.51
C GLY A 166 -10.12 -24.64 -6.03
N GLY A 167 -9.71 -25.84 -5.65
CA GLY A 167 -9.38 -26.19 -4.26
C GLY A 167 -8.05 -25.60 -3.83
N MET A 168 -6.98 -25.94 -4.54
CA MET A 168 -5.63 -25.45 -4.28
C MET A 168 -5.33 -24.12 -4.96
N ALA A 169 -5.77 -23.95 -6.21
CA ALA A 169 -5.63 -22.66 -6.88
C ALA A 169 -6.75 -22.38 -7.88
N GLY A 170 -7.19 -21.13 -7.94
CA GLY A 170 -8.20 -20.66 -8.90
C GLY A 170 -7.59 -20.47 -10.28
N ALA A 171 -6.60 -19.58 -10.39
CA ALA A 171 -5.89 -19.31 -11.64
C ALA A 171 -4.38 -19.29 -11.45
N VAL A 172 -3.64 -19.96 -12.36
CA VAL A 172 -2.18 -20.01 -12.33
C VAL A 172 -1.58 -19.71 -13.70
N SER A 173 -0.55 -18.85 -13.73
CA SER A 173 0.24 -18.54 -14.92
C SER A 173 1.75 -18.59 -14.63
N THR A 174 2.49 -19.43 -15.37
CA THR A 174 3.97 -19.50 -15.29
C THR A 174 4.59 -19.47 -16.70
N GLY A 175 5.91 -19.28 -16.82
CA GLY A 175 6.54 -19.04 -18.12
C GLY A 175 6.23 -17.65 -18.66
N GLU A 176 6.01 -17.54 -19.96
CA GLU A 176 5.52 -16.34 -20.67
C GLU A 176 3.99 -16.42 -20.92
N SER A 177 3.27 -17.23 -20.14
CA SER A 177 1.85 -17.52 -20.37
C SER A 177 0.93 -16.38 -19.95
N SER A 178 -0.34 -16.49 -20.30
CA SER A 178 -1.37 -15.53 -19.87
C SER A 178 -2.71 -16.19 -19.55
N VAL A 179 -3.38 -15.69 -18.50
CA VAL A 179 -4.74 -16.06 -18.12
C VAL A 179 -5.58 -14.80 -18.01
N LYS A 180 -6.76 -14.80 -18.63
CA LYS A 180 -7.76 -13.72 -18.55
C LYS A 180 -9.09 -14.28 -18.08
N ILE A 181 -9.68 -13.68 -17.05
CA ILE A 181 -10.93 -14.15 -16.47
C ILE A 181 -11.88 -12.96 -16.34
N ASN A 182 -13.03 -13.06 -17.00
CA ASN A 182 -14.08 -12.05 -16.99
C ASN A 182 -15.18 -12.40 -15.96
N GLY A 183 -14.77 -12.71 -14.74
CA GLY A 183 -15.61 -13.19 -13.65
C GLY A 183 -14.85 -13.22 -12.34
N ASP A 184 -15.47 -13.81 -11.31
CA ASP A 184 -14.85 -13.98 -10.00
C ASP A 184 -13.90 -15.20 -10.01
N VAL A 185 -12.84 -15.13 -9.20
CA VAL A 185 -11.91 -16.24 -8.98
C VAL A 185 -11.94 -16.63 -7.51
N SER A 186 -12.14 -17.91 -7.22
CA SER A 186 -12.19 -18.42 -5.85
C SER A 186 -11.33 -19.68 -5.66
N ALA A 187 -10.59 -19.75 -4.55
CA ALA A 187 -9.96 -21.00 -4.12
C ALA A 187 -9.77 -21.14 -2.61
N ASN A 188 -9.61 -22.38 -2.13
CA ASN A 188 -9.24 -22.62 -0.71
C ASN A 188 -7.73 -22.42 -0.46
N GLY A 189 -6.89 -22.52 -1.49
CA GLY A 189 -5.47 -22.16 -1.42
C GLY A 189 -5.23 -20.75 -1.96
N ALA A 190 -4.55 -20.65 -3.11
CA ALA A 190 -4.28 -19.38 -3.77
C ALA A 190 -5.43 -19.00 -4.73
N GLY A 191 -6.03 -17.83 -4.57
CA GLY A 191 -6.99 -17.33 -5.56
C GLY A 191 -6.33 -17.22 -6.94
N VAL A 192 -5.24 -16.45 -7.00
CA VAL A 192 -4.39 -16.28 -8.18
C VAL A 192 -2.93 -16.51 -7.84
N GLY A 193 -2.22 -17.28 -8.67
CA GLY A 193 -0.76 -17.45 -8.60
C GLY A 193 -0.07 -17.12 -9.91
N ALA A 194 1.00 -16.32 -9.87
CA ALA A 194 1.81 -16.05 -11.06
C ALA A 194 3.31 -16.05 -10.74
N ALA A 195 4.12 -16.66 -11.60
CA ALA A 195 5.57 -16.74 -11.44
C ALA A 195 6.31 -16.61 -12.77
N GLU A 196 7.63 -16.52 -12.75
CA GLU A 196 8.48 -16.28 -13.92
C GLU A 196 8.09 -14.99 -14.65
N SER A 197 7.42 -15.06 -15.81
CA SER A 197 6.88 -13.91 -16.55
C SER A 197 5.39 -14.07 -16.86
N GLY A 198 4.70 -14.90 -16.07
CA GLY A 198 3.28 -15.20 -16.23
C GLY A 198 2.40 -13.98 -15.95
N ASN A 199 1.24 -13.93 -16.62
CA ASN A 199 0.33 -12.79 -16.55
C ASN A 199 -1.10 -13.24 -16.24
N VAL A 200 -1.74 -12.67 -15.22
CA VAL A 200 -3.15 -12.94 -14.90
C VAL A 200 -3.95 -11.64 -14.86
N GLU A 201 -5.07 -11.59 -15.59
CA GLU A 201 -6.03 -10.49 -15.53
C GLU A 201 -7.40 -11.03 -15.07
N VAL A 202 -7.98 -10.44 -14.02
CA VAL A 202 -9.30 -10.77 -13.49
C VAL A 202 -10.16 -9.51 -13.45
N THR A 203 -11.39 -9.57 -13.94
CA THR A 203 -12.33 -8.42 -13.89
C THR A 203 -13.32 -8.48 -12.73
N GLY A 204 -13.42 -9.61 -12.05
CA GLY A 204 -14.22 -9.77 -10.83
C GLY A 204 -13.35 -9.73 -9.58
N ASN A 205 -13.91 -10.25 -8.50
CA ASN A 205 -13.24 -10.39 -7.22
C ASN A 205 -12.32 -11.61 -7.20
N VAL A 206 -11.30 -11.58 -6.36
CA VAL A 206 -10.43 -12.73 -6.08
C VAL A 206 -10.56 -13.10 -4.61
N THR A 207 -10.93 -14.34 -4.35
CA THR A 207 -10.96 -14.92 -3.01
C THR A 207 -10.01 -16.10 -2.94
N GLY A 208 -9.06 -16.08 -2.00
CA GLY A 208 -8.15 -17.20 -1.77
C GLY A 208 -8.13 -17.60 -0.31
N GLY A 209 -8.19 -18.89 -0.01
CA GLY A 209 -8.25 -19.32 1.39
C GLY A 209 -6.96 -19.04 2.16
N GLN A 210 -5.82 -19.40 1.59
CA GLN A 210 -4.50 -19.11 2.18
C GLN A 210 -3.93 -17.78 1.70
N VAL A 211 -4.14 -17.45 0.43
CA VAL A 211 -3.67 -16.21 -0.17
C VAL A 211 -4.57 -15.77 -1.31
N GLY A 212 -4.98 -14.50 -1.35
CA GLY A 212 -5.74 -13.95 -2.47
C GLY A 212 -4.91 -13.98 -3.76
N ILE A 213 -3.77 -13.27 -3.76
CA ILE A 213 -2.81 -13.25 -4.87
C ILE A 213 -1.40 -13.57 -4.36
N ILE A 214 -0.70 -14.51 -5.03
CA ILE A 214 0.73 -14.73 -4.85
C ILE A 214 1.49 -14.49 -6.16
N THR A 215 2.53 -13.66 -6.13
CA THR A 215 3.39 -13.38 -7.30
C THR A 215 4.87 -13.48 -7.01
N GLU A 216 5.62 -14.07 -7.94
CA GLU A 216 7.09 -14.22 -7.86
C GLU A 216 7.78 -13.78 -9.17
N ASP A 217 9.11 -13.67 -9.13
CA ASP A 217 9.96 -13.30 -10.27
C ASP A 217 9.51 -12.00 -10.98
N ASP A 218 9.30 -12.03 -12.30
CA ASP A 218 8.90 -10.88 -13.14
C ASP A 218 7.40 -10.96 -13.52
N ALA A 219 6.60 -11.74 -12.79
CA ALA A 219 5.19 -11.98 -13.10
C ALA A 219 4.30 -10.75 -12.88
N SER A 220 3.13 -10.71 -13.54
CA SER A 220 2.16 -9.63 -13.36
C SER A 220 0.73 -10.11 -13.14
N VAL A 221 0.04 -9.48 -12.18
CA VAL A 221 -1.37 -9.75 -11.88
C VAL A 221 -2.15 -8.44 -11.86
N LYS A 222 -3.31 -8.42 -12.51
CA LYS A 222 -4.25 -7.30 -12.46
C LYS A 222 -5.65 -7.78 -12.09
N VAL A 223 -6.25 -7.16 -11.08
CA VAL A 223 -7.62 -7.41 -10.64
C VAL A 223 -8.44 -6.12 -10.74
N THR A 224 -9.66 -6.18 -11.25
CA THR A 224 -10.63 -5.08 -11.29
C THR A 224 -11.80 -5.39 -10.36
N GLY A 225 -11.50 -5.53 -9.08
CA GLY A 225 -12.40 -6.00 -8.05
C GLY A 225 -11.66 -6.10 -6.73
N ASP A 226 -12.33 -6.60 -5.70
CA ASP A 226 -11.74 -6.78 -4.39
C ASP A 226 -10.90 -8.06 -4.33
N VAL A 227 -9.82 -8.03 -3.55
CA VAL A 227 -8.98 -9.19 -3.24
C VAL A 227 -9.11 -9.49 -1.75
N GLN A 228 -9.58 -10.68 -1.42
CA GLN A 228 -9.77 -11.10 -0.05
C GLN A 228 -9.13 -12.46 0.19
N ALA A 229 -8.43 -12.59 1.31
CA ALA A 229 -8.13 -13.91 1.86
C ALA A 229 -9.26 -14.42 2.78
N SER A 230 -9.48 -15.73 2.83
CA SER A 230 -10.55 -16.29 3.66
C SER A 230 -10.20 -16.25 5.14
N ASP A 231 -11.27 -16.10 5.94
CA ASP A 231 -11.21 -16.22 7.38
C ASP A 231 -10.91 -17.66 7.83
N VAL A 232 -10.38 -17.80 9.05
CA VAL A 232 -10.24 -19.11 9.70
C VAL A 232 -11.62 -19.73 9.90
N LEU A 233 -11.81 -20.98 9.44
CA LEU A 233 -13.11 -21.66 9.52
C LEU A 233 -13.39 -22.24 10.91
N ASP A 234 -14.67 -22.49 11.22
CA ASP A 234 -15.08 -23.10 12.49
C ASP A 234 -14.65 -24.58 12.58
N GLY A 235 -14.19 -25.01 13.76
CA GLY A 235 -13.80 -26.39 14.03
C GLY A 235 -12.46 -26.87 13.42
N THR A 236 -11.70 -26.00 12.74
CA THR A 236 -10.34 -26.30 12.29
C THR A 236 -9.35 -25.98 13.41
N ALA A 237 -8.55 -26.96 13.82
CA ALA A 237 -7.47 -26.79 14.81
C ALA A 237 -6.23 -26.07 14.23
N ASP A 238 -6.42 -25.24 13.19
CA ASP A 238 -5.30 -24.78 12.38
C ASP A 238 -4.55 -23.66 13.09
N GLN A 239 -3.33 -23.98 13.52
CA GLN A 239 -2.35 -23.03 14.03
C GLN A 239 -1.69 -22.19 12.90
N ASN A 240 -2.28 -22.20 11.70
CA ASN A 240 -1.66 -21.64 10.49
C ASN A 240 -2.06 -20.17 10.21
N GLY A 241 -2.81 -19.53 11.12
CA GLY A 241 -3.27 -18.14 10.96
C GLY A 241 -4.26 -17.95 9.81
N ALA A 242 -4.87 -16.77 9.72
CA ALA A 242 -5.72 -16.42 8.59
C ALA A 242 -4.90 -16.08 7.34
N GLY A 243 -5.52 -16.15 6.15
CA GLY A 243 -4.82 -15.99 4.88
C GLY A 243 -4.37 -14.55 4.57
N LEU A 244 -3.41 -14.42 3.63
CA LEU A 244 -2.85 -13.13 3.20
C LEU A 244 -3.61 -12.56 1.99
N GLY A 245 -3.91 -11.25 1.96
CA GLY A 245 -4.57 -10.64 0.79
C GLY A 245 -3.70 -10.74 -0.46
N VAL A 246 -2.52 -10.12 -0.43
CA VAL A 246 -1.51 -10.13 -1.50
C VAL A 246 -0.13 -10.46 -0.93
N ASP A 247 0.58 -11.43 -1.52
CA ASP A 247 2.00 -11.72 -1.28
C ASP A 247 2.78 -11.56 -2.60
N ALA A 248 3.53 -10.47 -2.72
CA ALA A 248 4.26 -10.12 -3.94
C ALA A 248 5.78 -10.11 -3.70
N ARG A 249 6.52 -10.89 -4.49
CA ARG A 249 7.96 -11.10 -4.36
C ARG A 249 8.69 -10.90 -5.69
N GLY A 250 10.02 -10.94 -5.66
CA GLY A 250 10.85 -10.75 -6.86
C GLY A 250 10.74 -9.32 -7.41
N ASN A 251 10.61 -9.20 -8.73
CA ASN A 251 10.32 -7.95 -9.45
C ASN A 251 8.86 -7.90 -9.93
N SER A 252 7.96 -8.65 -9.28
CA SER A 252 6.58 -8.82 -9.76
C SER A 252 5.77 -7.53 -9.66
N THR A 253 4.68 -7.46 -10.43
CA THR A 253 3.76 -6.32 -10.42
C THR A 253 2.33 -6.78 -10.14
N VAL A 254 1.71 -6.21 -9.10
CA VAL A 254 0.30 -6.47 -8.75
C VAL A 254 -0.49 -5.17 -8.81
N VAL A 255 -1.60 -5.16 -9.52
CA VAL A 255 -2.53 -4.02 -9.58
C VAL A 255 -3.92 -4.48 -9.18
N VAL A 256 -4.49 -3.86 -8.14
CA VAL A 256 -5.85 -4.11 -7.67
C VAL A 256 -6.64 -2.82 -7.79
N ASP A 257 -7.60 -2.79 -8.71
CA ASP A 257 -8.58 -1.71 -8.80
C ASP A 257 -9.80 -2.02 -7.93
N GLY A 258 -9.58 -1.96 -6.61
CA GLY A 258 -10.50 -2.39 -5.56
C GLY A 258 -9.81 -2.35 -4.20
N ASN A 259 -10.40 -3.04 -3.22
CA ASN A 259 -9.84 -3.18 -1.88
C ASN A 259 -9.02 -4.48 -1.76
N VAL A 260 -8.09 -4.49 -0.80
CA VAL A 260 -7.36 -5.69 -0.39
C VAL A 260 -7.56 -5.95 1.09
N SER A 261 -7.94 -7.16 1.46
CA SER A 261 -8.05 -7.58 2.86
C SER A 261 -7.37 -8.90 3.15
N GLY A 262 -6.63 -8.96 4.26
CA GLY A 262 -6.23 -10.22 4.87
C GLY A 262 -7.45 -10.94 5.47
N GLY A 263 -7.32 -12.24 5.69
CA GLY A 263 -8.37 -13.05 6.32
C GLY A 263 -8.44 -12.78 7.81
N ASN A 264 -9.61 -12.93 8.41
CA ASN A 264 -9.78 -12.76 9.84
C ASN A 264 -9.53 -14.08 10.59
N GLY A 265 -8.96 -13.96 11.79
CA GLY A 265 -9.01 -15.00 12.79
C GLY A 265 -10.45 -15.29 13.22
N ASN A 266 -10.67 -16.43 13.85
CA ASN A 266 -12.00 -16.91 14.22
C ASN A 266 -12.21 -16.85 15.74
N GLU A 267 -13.16 -16.02 16.17
CA GLU A 267 -13.56 -15.94 17.58
C GLU A 267 -14.10 -17.27 18.13
N SER A 268 -14.65 -18.14 17.29
CA SER A 268 -15.23 -19.42 17.70
C SER A 268 -14.16 -20.48 17.99
N THR A 269 -12.98 -20.36 17.40
CA THR A 269 -11.83 -21.23 17.67
C THR A 269 -10.99 -20.71 18.84
N ALA A 270 -10.98 -19.39 19.07
CA ALA A 270 -10.34 -18.77 20.23
C ALA A 270 -11.15 -19.01 21.52
N ASN A 271 -10.58 -19.75 22.47
CA ASN A 271 -11.14 -19.81 23.81
C ASN A 271 -10.78 -18.53 24.58
N MET A 272 -11.62 -17.51 24.49
CA MET A 272 -11.44 -16.23 25.17
C MET A 272 -11.32 -16.30 26.70
N THR A 273 -11.65 -17.45 27.32
CA THR A 273 -11.55 -17.66 28.78
C THR A 273 -10.32 -18.46 29.19
N ALA A 274 -9.54 -18.93 28.22
CA ALA A 274 -8.26 -19.60 28.45
C ALA A 274 -7.14 -18.78 27.81
N PRO A 275 -6.01 -18.57 28.51
CA PRO A 275 -4.95 -17.73 28.00
C PRO A 275 -4.41 -18.27 26.67
N ASP A 276 -4.28 -19.58 26.49
CA ASP A 276 -3.76 -20.22 25.28
C ASP A 276 -4.74 -20.28 24.09
N GLY A 277 -5.96 -19.75 24.23
CA GLY A 277 -6.94 -19.70 23.15
C GLY A 277 -6.73 -18.46 22.28
N TYR A 278 -6.17 -18.63 21.07
CA TYR A 278 -6.00 -17.54 20.11
C TYR A 278 -6.28 -17.97 18.66
N SER A 279 -6.56 -16.99 17.80
CA SER A 279 -6.67 -17.11 16.36
C SER A 279 -6.20 -15.82 15.71
N ASP A 280 -5.15 -15.91 14.91
CA ASP A 280 -4.49 -14.76 14.29
C ASP A 280 -5.17 -14.31 12.99
N GLY A 281 -5.01 -13.03 12.67
CA GLY A 281 -5.44 -12.42 11.43
C GLY A 281 -4.31 -12.34 10.40
N GLY A 282 -4.65 -12.23 9.12
CA GLY A 282 -3.69 -12.21 8.02
C GLY A 282 -3.36 -10.81 7.52
N THR A 283 -2.16 -10.60 6.99
CA THR A 283 -1.76 -9.30 6.42
C THR A 283 -2.54 -8.97 5.15
N GLY A 284 -2.89 -7.70 4.96
CA GLY A 284 -3.52 -7.22 3.73
C GLY A 284 -2.59 -7.32 2.52
N VAL A 285 -1.49 -6.57 2.53
CA VAL A 285 -0.46 -6.58 1.47
C VAL A 285 0.91 -6.85 2.08
N ASN A 286 1.60 -7.88 1.58
CA ASN A 286 3.01 -8.17 1.84
C ASN A 286 3.80 -8.03 0.53
N ALA A 287 4.71 -7.07 0.45
CA ALA A 287 5.54 -6.80 -0.72
C ALA A 287 7.02 -6.91 -0.36
N GLN A 288 7.76 -7.76 -1.06
CA GLN A 288 9.16 -8.08 -0.76
C GLN A 288 10.07 -7.84 -1.98
N ALA A 289 11.38 -7.92 -1.76
CA ALA A 289 12.40 -7.75 -2.80
C ALA A 289 12.22 -6.43 -3.58
N ASN A 290 11.86 -6.46 -4.87
CA ASN A 290 11.61 -5.29 -5.71
C ASN A 290 10.16 -5.23 -6.22
N ALA A 291 9.23 -5.94 -5.56
CA ALA A 291 7.86 -6.04 -6.00
C ALA A 291 7.17 -4.66 -6.05
N ASN A 292 6.23 -4.50 -6.98
CA ASN A 292 5.44 -3.29 -7.16
C ASN A 292 3.95 -3.59 -7.01
N VAL A 293 3.33 -3.09 -5.94
CA VAL A 293 1.91 -3.30 -5.64
C VAL A 293 1.16 -1.97 -5.67
N ASN A 294 0.07 -1.90 -6.45
CA ASN A 294 -0.79 -0.72 -6.53
C ASN A 294 -2.25 -1.10 -6.27
N VAL A 295 -2.82 -0.53 -5.21
CA VAL A 295 -4.21 -0.73 -4.79
C VAL A 295 -4.96 0.60 -4.89
N THR A 296 -6.07 0.67 -5.62
CA THR A 296 -6.83 1.93 -5.76
C THR A 296 -7.75 2.22 -4.57
N GLY A 297 -8.27 1.17 -3.93
CA GLY A 297 -9.11 1.24 -2.74
C GLY A 297 -8.31 1.17 -1.44
N ASN A 298 -8.92 0.56 -0.42
CA ASN A 298 -8.35 0.42 0.92
C ASN A 298 -7.54 -0.88 1.05
N VAL A 299 -6.61 -0.87 2.01
CA VAL A 299 -5.92 -2.09 2.46
C VAL A 299 -6.22 -2.32 3.95
N THR A 300 -6.62 -3.54 4.30
CA THR A 300 -6.95 -3.88 5.69
C THR A 300 -6.30 -5.20 6.09
N GLY A 301 -5.58 -5.19 7.21
CA GLY A 301 -5.13 -6.41 7.87
C GLY A 301 -6.30 -7.08 8.57
N GLY A 302 -6.29 -8.41 8.63
CA GLY A 302 -7.36 -9.19 9.21
C GLY A 302 -7.39 -9.10 10.73
N ASP A 303 -8.61 -9.08 11.28
CA ASP A 303 -8.84 -9.06 12.72
C ASP A 303 -8.43 -10.39 13.36
N ALA A 304 -8.14 -10.38 14.66
CA ALA A 304 -7.76 -11.55 15.43
C ALA A 304 -8.54 -11.68 16.73
N ALA A 305 -8.45 -12.85 17.36
CA ALA A 305 -9.26 -13.23 18.49
C ALA A 305 -8.44 -13.99 19.54
N GLY A 306 -8.43 -13.54 20.80
CA GLY A 306 -7.80 -14.23 21.94
C GLY A 306 -6.70 -13.44 22.66
N THR A 307 -6.37 -13.86 23.88
CA THR A 307 -5.44 -13.15 24.79
C THR A 307 -4.01 -13.04 24.23
N PHE A 308 -3.59 -13.98 23.38
CA PHE A 308 -2.26 -14.00 22.73
C PHE A 308 -2.32 -13.80 21.21
N ALA A 309 -3.45 -13.33 20.69
CA ALA A 309 -3.64 -13.25 19.24
C ALA A 309 -2.92 -12.06 18.62
N TYR A 310 -2.45 -12.25 17.39
CA TYR A 310 -1.82 -11.24 16.55
C TYR A 310 -2.74 -10.94 15.39
N ALA A 311 -3.20 -9.69 15.29
CA ALA A 311 -3.93 -9.24 14.12
C ALA A 311 -2.99 -8.89 12.97
N GLY A 312 -3.49 -9.00 11.75
CA GLY A 312 -2.70 -8.80 10.55
C GLY A 312 -2.35 -7.33 10.33
N ASP A 313 -1.15 -7.07 9.83
CA ASP A 313 -0.78 -5.72 9.38
C ASP A 313 -1.58 -5.32 8.13
N GLY A 314 -1.80 -4.02 7.93
CA GLY A 314 -2.37 -3.50 6.68
C GLY A 314 -1.40 -3.72 5.51
N VAL A 315 -0.27 -3.03 5.55
CA VAL A 315 0.80 -3.12 4.53
C VAL A 315 2.12 -3.46 5.18
N VAL A 316 2.82 -4.46 4.64
CA VAL A 316 4.22 -4.79 4.94
C VAL A 316 5.03 -4.62 3.66
N ALA A 317 6.00 -3.70 3.67
CA ALA A 317 6.84 -3.37 2.53
C ALA A 317 8.32 -3.60 2.87
N GLU A 318 8.88 -4.69 2.37
CA GLU A 318 10.25 -5.14 2.62
C GLU A 318 11.16 -4.92 1.40
N GLY A 319 12.47 -5.06 1.62
CA GLY A 319 13.47 -4.89 0.57
C GLY A 319 13.44 -3.49 -0.04
N GLN A 320 13.38 -3.42 -1.37
CA GLN A 320 13.23 -2.21 -2.18
C GLN A 320 11.85 -2.15 -2.87
N SER A 321 10.85 -2.85 -2.31
CA SER A 321 9.50 -2.90 -2.86
C SER A 321 8.86 -1.51 -2.91
N THR A 322 7.84 -1.38 -3.75
CA THR A 322 7.02 -0.17 -3.88
C THR A 322 5.56 -0.54 -3.69
N VAL A 323 4.89 0.09 -2.72
CA VAL A 323 3.46 -0.09 -2.45
C VAL A 323 2.75 1.25 -2.56
N THR A 324 1.69 1.31 -3.36
CA THR A 324 0.79 2.47 -3.46
C THR A 324 -0.63 2.06 -3.09
N VAL A 325 -1.25 2.79 -2.17
CA VAL A 325 -2.65 2.62 -1.76
C VAL A 325 -3.39 3.93 -2.00
N GLY A 326 -4.47 3.89 -2.78
CA GLY A 326 -5.27 5.07 -3.11
C GLY A 326 -6.19 5.51 -1.97
N GLY A 327 -6.71 4.56 -1.21
CA GLY A 327 -7.56 4.78 -0.04
C GLY A 327 -6.80 4.72 1.29
N ASP A 328 -7.47 4.20 2.31
CA ASP A 328 -6.98 4.07 3.67
C ASP A 328 -6.22 2.76 3.88
N VAL A 329 -5.32 2.75 4.86
CA VAL A 329 -4.67 1.53 5.35
C VAL A 329 -5.00 1.33 6.82
N LYS A 330 -5.45 0.13 7.18
CA LYS A 330 -5.76 -0.23 8.58
C LYS A 330 -5.13 -1.57 8.95
N GLY A 331 -4.47 -1.65 10.10
CA GLY A 331 -4.12 -2.94 10.72
C GLY A 331 -5.31 -3.57 11.44
N GLY A 332 -5.36 -4.90 11.50
CA GLY A 332 -6.48 -5.63 12.09
C GLY A 332 -6.60 -5.40 13.60
N ASP A 333 -7.82 -5.47 14.12
CA ASP A 333 -8.11 -5.33 15.55
C ASP A 333 -7.99 -6.69 16.26
N VAL A 334 -7.64 -6.69 17.55
CA VAL A 334 -7.72 -7.88 18.39
C VAL A 334 -8.88 -7.79 19.37
N LYS A 335 -9.75 -8.79 19.29
CA LYS A 335 -10.76 -9.03 20.31
C LYS A 335 -10.26 -10.05 21.33
N ALA A 336 -10.20 -9.66 22.59
CA ALA A 336 -9.82 -10.54 23.68
C ALA A 336 -10.65 -10.22 24.93
N ASP A 337 -10.64 -11.13 25.92
CA ASP A 337 -11.24 -10.87 27.23
C ASP A 337 -10.22 -10.17 28.14
N PRO A 338 -10.45 -8.90 28.53
CA PRO A 338 -9.55 -8.19 29.44
C PRO A 338 -9.51 -8.77 30.85
N GLU A 339 -10.46 -9.63 31.24
CA GLU A 339 -10.45 -10.31 32.55
C GLU A 339 -9.52 -11.53 32.58
N VAL A 340 -9.06 -12.02 31.43
CA VAL A 340 -8.09 -13.11 31.35
C VAL A 340 -6.69 -12.54 31.41
N GLU A 341 -6.05 -12.70 32.58
CA GLU A 341 -4.68 -12.24 32.80
C GLU A 341 -3.72 -12.90 31.81
N ALA A 342 -2.96 -12.07 31.10
CA ALA A 342 -1.89 -12.54 30.25
C ALA A 342 -0.62 -12.80 31.09
N GLU A 343 0.01 -13.96 30.90
CA GLU A 343 1.26 -14.34 31.57
C GLU A 343 2.47 -14.14 30.65
N GLY A 344 3.49 -13.42 31.12
CA GLY A 344 4.73 -13.18 30.36
C GLY A 344 4.64 -12.00 29.38
N ASP A 345 5.49 -12.03 28.35
CA ASP A 345 5.58 -11.00 27.30
C ASP A 345 4.67 -11.30 26.09
N ASP A 346 4.02 -12.48 26.10
CA ASP A 346 3.06 -12.89 25.08
C ASP A 346 1.71 -12.24 25.42
N LEU A 347 1.30 -11.27 24.61
CA LEU A 347 0.15 -10.40 24.83
C LEU A 347 -0.55 -10.17 23.48
N SER A 348 -1.86 -9.96 23.50
CA SER A 348 -2.62 -9.59 22.28
C SER A 348 -2.00 -8.37 21.59
N ARG A 349 -1.86 -8.44 20.26
CA ARG A 349 -1.28 -7.35 19.45
C ARG A 349 -2.16 -6.95 18.28
N GLY A 350 -2.58 -5.68 18.29
CA GLY A 350 -3.22 -5.06 17.13
C GLY A 350 -2.25 -5.02 15.95
N GLY A 351 -2.76 -5.23 14.74
CA GLY A 351 -1.96 -5.15 13.52
C GLY A 351 -1.51 -3.72 13.26
N ASN A 352 -0.32 -3.53 12.71
CA ASN A 352 0.15 -2.19 12.35
C ASN A 352 -0.53 -1.73 11.06
N GLY A 353 -0.69 -0.41 10.90
CA GLY A 353 -1.17 0.14 9.63
C GLY A 353 -0.17 -0.15 8.50
N VAL A 354 1.04 0.39 8.63
CA VAL A 354 2.14 0.19 7.67
C VAL A 354 3.39 -0.30 8.40
N VAL A 355 4.07 -1.31 7.89
CA VAL A 355 5.42 -1.72 8.28
C VAL A 355 6.33 -1.54 7.08
N MET A 356 7.39 -0.75 7.22
CA MET A 356 8.22 -0.35 6.10
C MET A 356 9.71 -0.55 6.38
N ALA A 357 10.35 -1.35 5.54
CA ALA A 357 11.80 -1.54 5.53
C ALA A 357 12.54 -0.27 5.07
N PRO A 358 13.83 -0.12 5.43
CA PRO A 358 14.56 1.13 5.24
C PRO A 358 14.72 1.60 3.79
N LYS A 359 14.56 0.69 2.81
CA LYS A 359 14.78 0.95 1.37
C LYS A 359 13.49 0.86 0.54
N ALA A 360 12.36 0.50 1.15
CA ALA A 360 11.08 0.36 0.46
C ALA A 360 10.47 1.73 0.12
N ASN A 361 9.40 1.78 -0.66
CA ASN A 361 8.64 3.01 -0.89
C ASN A 361 7.16 2.73 -0.67
N VAL A 362 6.52 3.49 0.21
CA VAL A 362 5.08 3.35 0.51
C VAL A 362 4.40 4.69 0.33
N THR A 363 3.32 4.72 -0.45
CA THR A 363 2.45 5.88 -0.62
C THR A 363 1.01 5.52 -0.28
N VAL A 364 0.38 6.28 0.62
CA VAL A 364 -1.03 6.13 1.01
C VAL A 364 -1.78 7.43 0.73
N GLY A 365 -2.86 7.34 -0.03
CA GLY A 365 -3.70 8.48 -0.41
C GLY A 365 -4.68 8.92 0.69
N GLY A 366 -5.09 8.00 1.55
CA GLY A 366 -5.97 8.23 2.69
C GLY A 366 -5.24 8.24 4.03
N ASP A 367 -5.98 7.83 5.06
CA ASP A 367 -5.51 7.70 6.43
C ASP A 367 -4.79 6.35 6.65
N VAL A 368 -3.92 6.31 7.67
CA VAL A 368 -3.27 5.08 8.14
C VAL A 368 -3.61 4.89 9.61
N LYS A 369 -4.16 3.73 9.99
CA LYS A 369 -4.51 3.42 11.37
C LYS A 369 -3.94 2.07 11.83
N GLY A 370 -3.32 2.03 13.00
CA GLY A 370 -3.00 0.79 13.72
C GLY A 370 -4.24 0.15 14.36
N GLY A 371 -4.25 -1.17 14.45
CA GLY A 371 -5.36 -1.95 15.00
C GLY A 371 -5.51 -1.80 16.51
N ASP A 372 -6.75 -1.83 16.97
CA ASP A 372 -7.08 -1.72 18.39
C ASP A 372 -6.91 -3.09 19.08
N THR A 373 -6.77 -3.12 20.41
CA THR A 373 -6.80 -4.37 21.18
C THR A 373 -7.61 -4.23 22.46
N SER A 374 -8.26 -5.31 22.88
CA SER A 374 -9.06 -5.39 24.11
C SER A 374 -8.50 -6.32 25.19
N GLY A 375 -7.34 -6.95 24.96
CA GLY A 375 -6.76 -7.91 25.90
C GLY A 375 -6.05 -7.28 27.11
N ASP A 376 -5.93 -8.02 28.21
CA ASP A 376 -5.12 -7.62 29.36
C ASP A 376 -3.67 -7.36 28.91
N LYS A 377 -3.15 -6.18 29.25
CA LYS A 377 -1.82 -5.70 28.84
C LYS A 377 -1.59 -5.71 27.32
N GLY A 378 -2.65 -5.81 26.52
CA GLY A 378 -2.56 -5.83 25.06
C GLY A 378 -1.84 -4.60 24.53
N VAL A 379 -1.10 -4.79 23.43
CA VAL A 379 -0.38 -3.72 22.73
C VAL A 379 -1.13 -3.41 21.44
N ALA A 380 -1.65 -2.20 21.32
CA ALA A 380 -2.31 -1.78 20.09
C ALA A 380 -1.29 -1.56 18.96
N GLY A 381 -1.75 -1.71 17.73
CA GLY A 381 -0.92 -1.58 16.54
C GLY A 381 -0.41 -0.16 16.35
N GLN A 382 0.80 -0.04 15.83
CA GLN A 382 1.37 1.26 15.45
C GLN A 382 0.67 1.77 14.18
N GLY A 383 0.57 3.10 14.02
CA GLY A 383 0.11 3.67 12.76
C GLY A 383 1.06 3.28 11.62
N ALA A 384 2.34 3.60 11.77
CA ALA A 384 3.39 3.12 10.89
C ALA A 384 4.65 2.71 11.68
N ILE A 385 5.21 1.54 11.37
CA ILE A 385 6.56 1.16 11.77
C ILE A 385 7.51 1.49 10.63
N VAL A 386 8.52 2.31 10.91
CA VAL A 386 9.54 2.73 9.94
C VAL A 386 10.89 2.23 10.42
N LEU A 387 11.40 1.22 9.73
CA LEU A 387 12.70 0.61 10.04
C LEU A 387 13.82 1.50 9.52
N THR A 388 14.87 1.63 10.32
CA THR A 388 16.13 2.28 9.93
C THR A 388 17.24 1.25 9.70
N LEU A 389 18.33 1.66 9.06
CA LEU A 389 19.42 0.75 8.68
C LEU A 389 20.77 1.28 9.15
N ASP A 390 21.60 0.42 9.72
CA ASP A 390 22.96 0.76 10.10
C ASP A 390 23.84 0.92 8.85
N LYS A 391 24.27 2.15 8.58
CA LYS A 391 25.16 2.52 7.48
C LYS A 391 26.60 2.07 7.71
N THR A 392 26.99 1.86 8.98
CA THR A 392 28.36 1.47 9.32
C THR A 392 28.64 0.02 8.95
N ASN A 393 27.59 -0.79 8.79
CA ASN A 393 27.70 -2.12 8.23
C ASN A 393 28.17 -2.06 6.75
N PRO A 394 29.30 -2.72 6.39
CA PRO A 394 29.82 -2.75 5.02
C PRO A 394 28.82 -3.17 3.94
N ASP A 395 27.84 -4.00 4.28
CA ASP A 395 26.80 -4.49 3.37
C ASP A 395 25.79 -3.39 2.95
N ASN A 396 25.83 -2.23 3.61
CA ASN A 396 24.88 -1.12 3.42
C ASN A 396 25.51 0.14 2.80
N THR A 397 26.77 0.08 2.35
CA THR A 397 27.54 1.25 1.89
C THR A 397 26.88 2.06 0.76
N ASP A 398 26.14 1.41 -0.14
CA ASP A 398 25.41 2.06 -1.25
C ASP A 398 23.89 2.12 -1.03
N ALA A 399 23.40 1.83 0.18
CA ALA A 399 21.99 1.82 0.48
C ALA A 399 21.37 3.21 0.35
N LYS A 400 20.23 3.29 -0.35
CA LYS A 400 19.43 4.51 -0.46
C LYS A 400 18.19 4.38 0.41
N ALA A 401 17.89 5.46 1.11
CA ALA A 401 16.70 5.54 1.93
C ALA A 401 15.44 5.44 1.06
N GLY A 402 14.49 4.68 1.57
CA GLY A 402 13.13 4.62 1.10
C GLY A 402 12.32 5.87 1.40
N LYS A 403 11.06 5.89 0.97
CA LYS A 403 10.12 6.99 1.22
C LYS A 403 8.78 6.49 1.74
N LEU A 404 8.31 7.06 2.84
CA LEU A 404 6.94 6.93 3.33
C LEU A 404 6.20 8.24 3.04
N THR A 405 5.13 8.19 2.25
CA THR A 405 4.26 9.34 1.99
C THR A 405 2.81 9.02 2.33
N ILE A 406 2.24 9.71 3.31
CA ILE A 406 0.84 9.53 3.73
C ILE A 406 0.11 10.86 3.62
N MET A 407 -0.89 10.92 2.74
CA MET A 407 -1.63 12.16 2.45
C MET A 407 -2.69 12.47 3.53
N GLY A 408 -3.07 11.47 4.32
CA GLY A 408 -4.00 11.58 5.45
C GLY A 408 -3.33 11.63 6.83
N THR A 409 -4.12 11.26 7.83
CA THR A 409 -3.71 11.15 9.23
C THR A 409 -3.08 9.79 9.46
N VAL A 410 -1.95 9.76 10.17
CA VAL A 410 -1.36 8.53 10.70
C VAL A 410 -1.75 8.43 12.16
N LYS A 411 -2.46 7.36 12.52
CA LYS A 411 -2.97 7.15 13.86
C LYS A 411 -2.56 5.78 14.43
N GLY A 412 -2.03 5.76 15.65
CA GLY A 412 -1.86 4.50 16.39
C GLY A 412 -3.19 3.92 16.87
N GLY A 413 -3.22 2.60 17.06
CA GLY A 413 -4.38 1.91 17.64
C GLY A 413 -4.55 2.19 19.12
N SER A 414 -5.74 1.91 19.65
CA SER A 414 -6.07 2.06 21.07
C SER A 414 -6.13 0.70 21.79
N ALA A 415 -5.52 0.63 22.97
CA ALA A 415 -5.65 -0.47 23.91
C ALA A 415 -6.81 -0.16 24.87
N LEU A 416 -7.89 -0.93 24.74
CA LEU A 416 -9.15 -0.68 25.44
C LEU A 416 -9.12 -1.14 26.90
N ALA A 417 -8.17 -1.99 27.27
CA ALA A 417 -7.92 -2.39 28.65
C ALA A 417 -7.03 -1.35 29.35
N GLN A 418 -7.33 -1.02 30.61
CA GLN A 418 -6.53 -0.06 31.40
C GLN A 418 -5.08 -0.48 31.60
N SER A 419 -4.78 -1.78 31.51
CA SER A 419 -3.44 -2.34 31.62
C SER A 419 -2.68 -2.35 30.29
N GLY A 420 -3.35 -2.05 29.18
CA GLY A 420 -2.80 -2.12 27.82
C GLY A 420 -1.92 -0.92 27.45
N LYS A 421 -1.32 -1.00 26.27
CA LYS A 421 -0.45 0.05 25.70
C LYS A 421 -0.96 0.47 24.34
N ASP A 422 -1.18 1.77 24.17
CA ASP A 422 -1.58 2.36 22.90
C ASP A 422 -0.44 2.37 21.87
N GLY A 423 -0.80 2.40 20.60
CA GLY A 423 0.15 2.54 19.49
C GLY A 423 0.54 4.01 19.27
N ASN A 424 1.79 4.26 18.93
CA ASN A 424 2.24 5.55 18.42
C ASN A 424 1.76 5.77 16.97
N ALA A 425 1.76 7.03 16.52
CA ALA A 425 1.51 7.35 15.12
C ALA A 425 2.62 6.76 14.23
N ILE A 426 3.87 7.03 14.58
CA ILE A 426 5.06 6.48 13.92
C ILE A 426 5.93 5.84 14.99
N HIS A 427 6.23 4.56 14.83
CA HIS A 427 7.25 3.86 15.59
C HIS A 427 8.52 3.73 14.74
N LEU A 428 9.60 4.35 15.18
CA LEU A 428 10.90 4.32 14.53
C LEU A 428 11.68 3.17 15.13
N ASP A 429 11.89 2.13 14.34
CA ASP A 429 12.60 0.95 14.79
C ASP A 429 14.03 0.98 14.27
N ASP A 430 14.99 0.79 15.17
CA ASP A 430 16.40 0.96 14.89
C ASP A 430 17.14 -0.39 15.01
N PRO A 431 18.23 -0.59 14.24
CA PRO A 431 18.93 -1.87 14.19
C PRO A 431 19.76 -2.15 15.46
N PHE A 432 19.85 -1.20 16.38
CA PHE A 432 20.60 -1.33 17.62
C PHE A 432 19.64 -1.85 18.70
N ASP A 433 19.39 -3.15 18.60
CA ASP A 433 18.52 -4.01 19.43
C ASP A 433 18.30 -3.54 20.89
N THR A 434 17.08 -3.77 21.38
CA THR A 434 16.45 -3.20 22.59
C THR A 434 17.40 -2.87 23.74
N VAL A 435 17.64 -1.58 23.96
CA VAL A 435 18.21 -1.09 25.21
C VAL A 435 17.17 -1.35 26.31
N PRO A 436 17.46 -2.17 27.35
CA PRO A 436 16.50 -2.40 28.42
C PRO A 436 16.06 -1.07 29.03
N GLU A 437 14.80 -0.96 29.46
CA GLU A 437 14.18 0.30 29.90
C GLU A 437 15.03 1.06 30.94
N GLU A 438 15.70 0.33 31.83
CA GLU A 438 16.63 0.87 32.85
C GLU A 438 17.90 1.54 32.30
N TYR A 439 18.23 1.33 31.03
CA TYR A 439 19.37 1.93 30.32
C TYR A 439 18.93 2.87 29.19
N GLN A 440 17.62 3.06 28.97
CA GLN A 440 17.14 4.01 27.97
C GLN A 440 17.51 5.42 28.37
N THR A 441 18.07 6.17 27.42
CA THR A 441 18.50 7.55 27.65
C THR A 441 17.27 8.44 27.73
N GLN A 442 17.11 9.12 28.86
CA GLN A 442 15.99 10.03 29.07
C GLN A 442 16.31 11.42 28.55
N ALA A 443 15.27 12.22 28.32
CA ALA A 443 15.41 13.61 27.92
C ALA A 443 16.29 14.41 28.89
N GLU A 444 16.12 14.14 30.18
CA GLU A 444 16.87 14.77 31.27
C GLU A 444 18.32 14.37 31.32
N ASP A 445 18.76 13.28 30.68
CA ASP A 445 20.17 12.90 30.60
C ASP A 445 20.91 13.79 29.60
N LEU A 446 20.31 13.99 28.43
CA LEU A 446 20.89 14.72 27.30
C LEU A 446 20.70 16.23 27.40
N TYR A 447 19.56 16.68 27.93
CA TYR A 447 19.16 18.08 27.98
C TYR A 447 19.14 18.64 29.41
N ILE A 448 19.21 19.98 29.48
CA ILE A 448 18.94 20.75 30.69
C ILE A 448 17.45 21.12 30.68
N LEU A 449 16.62 20.31 31.36
CA LEU A 449 15.19 20.55 31.51
C LEU A 449 14.86 21.34 32.78
N GLU A 450 15.61 21.08 33.84
CA GLU A 450 15.51 21.79 35.11
C GLU A 450 16.80 22.57 35.39
N ILE A 451 16.65 23.83 35.79
CA ILE A 451 17.76 24.71 36.14
C ILE A 451 17.81 24.83 37.66
N PRO A 452 18.83 24.28 38.34
CA PRO A 452 18.90 24.30 39.79
C PRO A 452 19.11 25.72 40.33
N ASP A 453 18.67 25.93 41.57
CA ASP A 453 19.06 27.06 42.39
C ASP A 453 20.59 27.07 42.61
N GLY A 454 21.15 28.24 42.87
CA GLY A 454 22.60 28.42 43.03
C GLY A 454 23.20 29.39 42.02
N THR A 455 24.52 29.55 42.08
CA THR A 455 25.23 30.58 41.30
C THR A 455 25.39 30.20 39.84
N VAL A 456 25.62 31.19 38.98
CA VAL A 456 25.90 30.94 37.55
C VAL A 456 27.16 30.09 37.37
N ARG A 457 28.15 30.26 38.26
CA ARG A 457 29.39 29.47 38.24
C ARG A 457 29.15 28.01 38.61
N GLU A 458 28.32 27.74 39.62
CA GLU A 458 27.93 26.37 39.99
C GLU A 458 27.21 25.67 38.83
N PHE A 459 26.34 26.39 38.13
CA PHE A 459 25.65 25.89 36.94
C PHE A 459 26.62 25.57 35.79
N LEU A 460 27.55 26.48 35.48
CA LEU A 460 28.54 26.30 34.40
C LEU A 460 29.52 25.16 34.69
N ASN A 461 30.10 25.13 35.89
CA ASN A 461 31.16 24.18 36.24
C ASN A 461 30.61 22.81 36.67
N GLY A 462 29.37 22.77 37.16
CA GLY A 462 28.68 21.56 37.55
C GLY A 462 27.82 21.01 36.42
N LEU A 463 26.56 21.47 36.33
CA LEU A 463 25.54 20.87 35.48
C LEU A 463 25.91 20.92 33.99
N LEU A 464 26.32 22.09 33.47
CA LEU A 464 26.64 22.21 32.04
C LEU A 464 27.81 21.30 31.63
N ASN A 465 28.89 21.27 32.41
CA ASN A 465 30.03 20.39 32.12
C ASN A 465 29.62 18.90 32.22
N ALA A 466 28.83 18.52 33.23
CA ALA A 466 28.34 17.15 33.36
C ALA A 466 27.50 16.73 32.14
N LYS A 467 26.64 17.62 31.64
CA LYS A 467 25.83 17.38 30.44
C LYS A 467 26.67 17.28 29.16
N MET A 468 27.67 18.16 29.01
CA MET A 468 28.63 18.05 27.90
C MET A 468 29.40 16.73 27.93
N SER A 469 29.85 16.29 29.12
CA SER A 469 30.53 15.00 29.27
C SER A 469 29.63 13.82 28.94
N PHE A 470 28.36 13.85 29.36
CA PHE A 470 27.40 12.80 29.02
C PHE A 470 27.15 12.74 27.51
N LEU A 471 26.86 13.89 26.88
CA LEU A 471 26.62 13.99 25.43
C LEU A 471 27.74 13.34 24.63
N TYR A 472 29.00 13.72 24.86
CA TYR A 472 30.14 13.14 24.14
C TYR A 472 30.49 11.71 24.58
N GLY A 473 30.16 11.33 25.81
CA GLY A 473 30.21 9.93 26.22
C GLY A 473 29.26 9.05 25.41
N TYR A 474 28.14 9.61 24.93
CA TYR A 474 27.15 8.90 24.14
C TYR A 474 27.40 8.99 22.63
N VAL A 475 27.41 10.21 22.06
CA VAL A 475 27.52 10.44 20.60
C VAL A 475 28.91 10.87 20.10
N GLY A 476 29.94 10.80 20.95
CA GLY A 476 31.31 11.22 20.62
C GLY A 476 32.31 10.07 20.48
N GLN A 477 31.85 8.81 20.49
CA GLN A 477 32.71 7.62 20.48
C GLN A 477 33.55 7.46 19.20
N ASP A 478 33.08 8.06 18.11
CA ASP A 478 33.74 8.08 16.79
C ASP A 478 34.75 9.24 16.64
N MET A 479 34.81 10.15 17.60
CA MET A 479 35.69 11.32 17.59
C MET A 479 36.96 11.09 18.42
N SER A 480 38.05 11.73 18.00
CA SER A 480 39.23 11.89 18.85
C SER A 480 38.96 12.88 19.97
N ILE A 481 39.70 12.73 21.08
CA ILE A 481 39.61 13.65 22.23
C ILE A 481 39.90 15.10 21.80
N ASP A 482 40.83 15.32 20.88
CA ASP A 482 41.18 16.65 20.40
C ASP A 482 40.03 17.31 19.60
N GLU A 483 39.29 16.52 18.80
CA GLU A 483 38.10 17.01 18.08
C GLU A 483 36.97 17.38 19.04
N VAL A 484 36.74 16.55 20.07
CA VAL A 484 35.75 16.84 21.12
C VAL A 484 36.10 18.14 21.84
N ILE A 485 37.37 18.32 22.24
CA ILE A 485 37.83 19.55 22.90
C ILE A 485 37.59 20.77 21.99
N ALA A 486 37.96 20.68 20.72
CA ALA A 486 37.81 21.80 19.78
C ALA A 486 36.34 22.21 19.56
N GLU A 487 35.42 21.25 19.44
CA GLU A 487 33.99 21.52 19.26
C GLU A 487 33.37 22.13 20.54
N VAL A 488 33.72 21.60 21.72
CA VAL A 488 33.31 22.13 23.02
C VAL A 488 33.80 23.58 23.21
N GLU A 489 35.07 23.86 22.89
CA GLU A 489 35.64 25.21 22.97
C GLU A 489 34.94 26.16 22.00
N THR A 490 34.65 25.72 20.78
CA THR A 490 33.92 26.51 19.79
C THR A 490 32.53 26.86 20.31
N PHE A 491 31.77 25.89 20.81
CA PHE A 491 30.46 26.13 21.41
C PHE A 491 30.54 27.14 22.56
N LYS A 492 31.49 26.97 23.49
CA LYS A 492 31.67 27.88 24.63
C LYS A 492 31.97 29.30 24.14
N ASN A 493 32.90 29.46 23.21
CA ASN A 493 33.33 30.77 22.72
C ASN A 493 32.26 31.49 21.88
N GLU A 494 31.51 30.75 21.06
CA GLU A 494 30.52 31.36 20.17
C GLU A 494 29.14 31.56 20.81
N LYS A 495 28.76 30.72 21.78
CA LYS A 495 27.42 30.73 22.37
C LYS A 495 27.41 31.19 23.82
N ILE A 496 28.35 30.73 24.63
CA ILE A 496 28.33 30.99 26.08
C ILE A 496 29.03 32.32 26.43
N MET A 497 30.24 32.54 25.92
CA MET A 497 31.01 33.75 26.22
C MET A 497 30.28 35.06 25.85
N PRO A 498 29.54 35.17 24.73
CA PRO A 498 28.76 36.37 24.42
C PRO A 498 27.61 36.63 25.41
N LEU A 499 26.97 35.57 25.93
CA LEU A 499 25.92 35.70 26.94
C LEU A 499 26.50 36.20 28.27
N LEU A 500 27.67 35.69 28.67
CA LEU A 500 28.39 36.17 29.85
C LEU A 500 28.80 37.64 29.67
N ALA A 501 29.40 37.98 28.53
CA ALA A 501 29.87 39.34 28.26
C ALA A 501 28.72 40.35 28.23
N ASN A 502 27.54 39.96 27.75
CA ASN A 502 26.35 40.82 27.76
C ASN A 502 25.89 41.17 29.17
N VAL A 503 25.99 40.23 30.12
CA VAL A 503 25.62 40.47 31.52
C VAL A 503 26.70 41.23 32.28
N LEU A 504 27.99 40.97 31.97
CA LEU A 504 29.13 41.60 32.64
C LEU A 504 29.44 43.01 32.11
N GLY A 505 29.12 43.29 30.84
CA GLY A 505 29.45 44.54 30.16
C GLY A 505 30.86 44.59 29.56
N HIS A 506 31.64 43.51 29.68
CA HIS A 506 32.97 43.32 29.12
C HIS A 506 33.21 41.83 28.83
N GLU A 507 34.31 41.50 28.15
CA GLU A 507 34.69 40.12 27.84
C GLU A 507 34.98 39.34 29.13
N TYR A 508 34.38 38.15 29.28
CA TYR A 508 34.50 37.34 30.49
C TYR A 508 35.96 36.94 30.78
N ASP A 509 36.41 37.23 31.99
CA ASP A 509 37.72 36.82 32.52
C ASP A 509 37.52 35.95 33.79
N ILE A 510 37.91 34.67 33.70
CA ILE A 510 37.72 33.71 34.79
C ILE A 510 38.40 34.12 36.10
N ASP A 511 39.54 34.83 36.02
CA ASP A 511 40.30 35.21 37.19
C ASP A 511 39.67 36.43 37.90
N ASN A 512 38.91 37.24 37.17
CA ASN A 512 38.43 38.54 37.64
C ASN A 512 36.90 38.63 37.81
N ASP A 513 36.12 37.83 37.08
CA ASP A 513 34.64 37.93 37.06
C ASP A 513 33.93 36.85 37.88
N SER A 514 34.68 35.91 38.46
CA SER A 514 34.11 34.78 39.21
C SER A 514 33.25 35.22 40.42
N GLU A 515 33.69 36.23 41.17
CA GLU A 515 32.92 36.80 42.29
C GLU A 515 31.71 37.61 41.80
N THR A 516 31.82 38.27 40.63
CA THR A 516 30.71 39.02 40.02
C THR A 516 29.59 38.08 39.59
N LEU A 517 29.92 36.95 38.95
CA LEU A 517 28.94 35.94 38.53
C LEU A 517 28.26 35.24 39.71
N ASP A 518 28.97 35.07 40.83
CA ASP A 518 28.38 34.51 42.05
C ASP A 518 27.37 35.45 42.73
N ASN A 519 27.54 36.76 42.52
CA ASN A 519 26.75 37.81 43.19
C ASN A 519 25.72 38.49 42.28
N LEU A 520 25.45 37.94 41.08
CA LEU A 520 24.35 38.40 40.23
C LEU A 520 23.02 38.33 40.98
N ASP A 521 22.13 39.29 40.74
CA ASP A 521 20.79 39.20 41.31
C ASP A 521 20.04 37.97 40.77
N ALA A 522 19.09 37.46 41.55
CA ALA A 522 18.40 36.21 41.26
C ALA A 522 17.69 36.20 39.89
N VAL A 523 17.18 37.34 39.42
CA VAL A 523 16.49 37.46 38.14
C VAL A 523 17.49 37.40 36.99
N GLN A 524 18.59 38.15 37.10
CA GLN A 524 19.68 38.11 36.12
C GLN A 524 20.33 36.73 36.04
N ALA A 525 20.63 36.11 37.19
CA ALA A 525 21.21 34.78 37.26
C ALA A 525 20.27 33.73 36.64
N ALA A 526 18.97 33.77 36.94
CA ALA A 526 18.00 32.86 36.35
C ALA A 526 17.88 33.04 34.83
N ALA A 527 17.80 34.29 34.35
CA ALA A 527 17.73 34.59 32.93
C ALA A 527 18.98 34.13 32.17
N LEU A 528 20.17 34.37 32.72
CA LEU A 528 21.43 33.94 32.13
C LEU A 528 21.57 32.42 32.09
N LYS A 529 21.29 31.72 33.20
CA LYS A 529 21.29 30.24 33.25
C LYS A 529 20.32 29.66 32.21
N LYS A 530 19.13 30.25 32.08
CA LYS A 530 18.15 29.83 31.08
C LYS A 530 18.66 30.02 29.66
N ALA A 531 19.21 31.19 29.32
CA ALA A 531 19.76 31.43 28.00
C ALA A 531 20.89 30.44 27.64
N ILE A 532 21.76 30.12 28.60
CA ILE A 532 22.81 29.11 28.43
C ILE A 532 22.22 27.70 28.24
N ALA A 533 21.24 27.32 29.05
CA ALA A 533 20.55 26.03 28.91
C ALA A 533 19.88 25.89 27.54
N ASP A 534 19.20 26.94 27.06
CA ASP A 534 18.56 26.97 25.75
C ASP A 534 19.59 26.77 24.62
N GLU A 535 20.76 27.43 24.68
CA GLU A 535 21.84 27.25 23.68
C GLU A 535 22.48 25.86 23.77
N PHE A 536 22.70 25.33 24.97
CA PHE A 536 23.20 23.96 25.15
C PHE A 536 22.23 22.93 24.58
N ASN A 537 20.92 23.06 24.85
CA ASN A 537 19.94 22.11 24.35
C ASN A 537 19.86 22.13 22.81
N LYS A 538 19.97 23.31 22.17
CA LYS A 538 20.10 23.38 20.70
C LYS A 538 21.34 22.66 20.20
N PHE A 539 22.47 22.88 20.85
CA PHE A 539 23.74 22.25 20.50
C PHE A 539 23.69 20.72 20.65
N ALA A 540 23.23 20.23 21.80
CA ALA A 540 23.08 18.80 22.07
C ALA A 540 22.16 18.13 21.05
N ARG A 541 21.04 18.78 20.68
CA ARG A 541 20.12 18.29 19.64
C ARG A 541 20.81 18.14 18.29
N GLN A 542 21.52 19.18 17.85
CA GLN A 542 22.21 19.16 16.56
C GLN A 542 23.29 18.09 16.51
N ARG A 543 24.07 17.96 17.59
CA ARG A 543 25.12 16.95 17.68
C ARG A 543 24.54 15.53 17.66
N TRP A 544 23.44 15.31 18.39
CA TRP A 544 22.75 14.02 18.40
C TRP A 544 22.22 13.65 17.01
N ILE A 545 21.52 14.57 16.32
CA ILE A 545 21.01 14.35 14.97
C ILE A 545 22.16 14.06 13.99
N SER A 546 23.26 14.83 14.07
CA SER A 546 24.44 14.63 13.22
C SER A 546 25.05 13.23 13.39
N TRP A 547 25.14 12.74 14.62
CA TRP A 547 25.58 11.38 14.92
C TRP A 547 24.59 10.34 14.38
N ALA A 548 23.29 10.52 14.62
CA ALA A 548 22.26 9.63 14.09
C ALA A 548 22.33 9.56 12.56
N ASP A 549 22.53 10.68 11.86
CA ASP A 549 22.67 10.73 10.40
C ASP A 549 23.94 10.05 9.89
N SER A 550 25.02 10.04 10.68
CA SER A 550 26.27 9.39 10.32
C SER A 550 26.19 7.86 10.43
N VAL A 551 25.37 7.34 11.35
CA VAL A 551 25.26 5.89 11.60
C VAL A 551 23.98 5.25 11.05
N LEU A 552 22.87 6.00 10.93
CA LEU A 552 21.58 5.49 10.48
C LEU A 552 21.20 6.01 9.09
N LEU A 553 20.69 5.11 8.26
CA LEU A 553 19.89 5.45 7.09
C LEU A 553 18.43 5.48 7.52
N LYS A 554 17.88 6.69 7.59
CA LYS A 554 16.49 6.96 7.91
C LYS A 554 15.68 7.10 6.61
N PRO A 555 14.55 6.39 6.45
CA PRO A 555 13.59 6.70 5.40
C PRO A 555 13.11 8.15 5.45
N GLU A 556 12.81 8.73 4.29
CA GLU A 556 12.15 10.04 4.23
C GLU A 556 10.67 9.85 4.57
N VAL A 557 10.18 10.55 5.59
CA VAL A 557 8.78 10.48 6.02
C VAL A 557 8.08 11.80 5.70
N THR A 558 6.99 11.72 4.95
CA THR A 558 6.10 12.84 4.63
C THR A 558 4.67 12.47 4.98
N VAL A 559 4.05 13.23 5.89
CA VAL A 559 2.70 12.95 6.40
C VAL A 559 1.88 14.23 6.48
N TRP A 560 0.55 14.15 6.47
CA TRP A 560 -0.24 15.35 6.76
C TRP A 560 -0.39 15.58 8.25
N LYS A 561 -0.85 14.58 9.01
CA LYS A 561 -1.14 14.68 10.44
C LYS A 561 -0.71 13.43 11.19
N LEU A 562 -0.24 13.58 12.43
CA LEU A 562 0.06 12.48 13.35
C LEU A 562 -0.87 12.53 14.56
N GLU A 563 -1.33 11.36 14.99
CA GLU A 563 -2.08 11.14 16.23
C GLU A 563 -1.61 9.82 16.87
N GLY A 564 -1.35 9.79 18.18
CA GLY A 564 -1.22 8.50 18.86
C GLY A 564 -2.57 7.80 19.00
N GLY A 565 -2.54 6.57 19.50
CA GLY A 565 -3.66 6.05 20.29
C GLY A 565 -3.92 6.92 21.51
N ASP A 566 -4.94 6.58 22.29
CA ASP A 566 -5.56 7.47 23.28
C ASP A 566 -4.55 8.22 24.19
N ASP A 567 -3.54 7.52 24.71
CA ASP A 567 -2.48 8.03 25.59
C ASP A 567 -1.07 8.00 24.97
N ALA A 568 -0.90 7.56 23.71
CA ALA A 568 0.42 7.42 23.07
C ALA A 568 0.92 8.72 22.40
N GLY A 569 2.23 8.93 22.41
CA GLY A 569 2.88 10.02 21.67
C GLY A 569 2.87 9.83 20.15
N TYR A 570 3.22 10.89 19.40
CA TYR A 570 3.37 10.82 17.94
C TYR A 570 4.49 9.88 17.49
N PHE A 571 5.59 9.84 18.25
CA PHE A 571 6.79 9.07 17.91
C PHE A 571 7.13 8.09 19.03
N GLY A 572 7.31 6.82 18.68
CA GLY A 572 7.84 5.77 19.56
C GLY A 572 9.11 5.14 19.01
N SER A 573 9.93 4.54 19.87
CA SER A 573 11.09 3.73 19.48
C SER A 573 11.52 2.84 20.66
N PRO A 574 12.38 1.82 20.43
CA PRO A 574 12.97 1.04 21.52
C PRO A 574 13.81 1.88 22.50
N GLY A 575 14.31 3.04 22.06
CA GLY A 575 15.03 4.01 22.90
C GLY A 575 14.14 4.97 23.70
N GLY A 576 12.81 4.78 23.64
CA GLY A 576 11.81 5.63 24.29
C GLY A 576 11.37 6.82 23.44
N GLU A 577 10.25 7.44 23.81
CA GLU A 577 9.61 8.53 23.05
C GLU A 577 10.52 9.74 22.82
N PHE A 578 11.41 10.01 23.78
CA PHE A 578 12.37 11.10 23.66
C PHE A 578 13.31 10.90 22.47
N ILE A 579 13.96 9.74 22.39
CA ILE A 579 14.85 9.40 21.27
C ILE A 579 14.05 9.35 19.97
N ALA A 580 12.86 8.76 20.00
CA ALA A 580 11.96 8.73 18.85
C ALA A 580 11.63 10.13 18.32
N SER A 581 11.39 11.12 19.19
CA SER A 581 11.13 12.51 18.79
C SER A 581 12.33 13.18 18.11
N LEU A 582 13.55 12.79 18.47
CA LEU A 582 14.78 13.31 17.84
C LEU A 582 15.01 12.68 16.47
N ILE A 583 14.69 11.39 16.30
CA ILE A 583 14.74 10.71 14.99
C ILE A 583 13.62 11.26 14.08
N GLY A 584 12.41 11.40 14.63
CA GLY A 584 11.22 11.90 13.95
C GLY A 584 11.25 13.41 13.63
N ALA A 585 12.23 14.14 14.14
CA ALA A 585 12.42 15.57 13.91
C ALA A 585 12.54 15.95 12.43
N ASP A 586 12.96 15.01 11.58
CA ASP A 586 13.09 15.21 10.13
C ASP A 586 11.80 14.93 9.34
N THR A 587 10.71 14.54 10.02
CA THR A 587 9.40 14.32 9.39
C THR A 587 8.92 15.58 8.69
N ASN A 588 8.57 15.45 7.42
CA ASN A 588 7.97 16.52 6.64
C ASN A 588 6.46 16.49 6.80
N TYR A 589 5.87 17.64 7.10
CA TYR A 589 4.43 17.77 7.23
C TYR A 589 3.83 18.51 6.03
N ILE A 590 2.75 17.97 5.47
CA ILE A 590 2.07 18.52 4.28
C ILE A 590 1.28 19.78 4.63
N VAL A 591 1.39 20.82 3.80
CA VAL A 591 0.57 22.03 3.86
C VAL A 591 -0.60 21.89 2.88
N LYS A 592 -1.81 21.58 3.36
CA LYS A 592 -3.01 21.52 2.50
C LYS A 592 -3.54 22.93 2.25
N ILE A 593 -3.91 23.22 1.01
CA ILE A 593 -4.54 24.48 0.61
C ILE A 593 -5.89 24.18 -0.02
N ALA A 594 -6.97 24.60 0.63
CA ALA A 594 -8.31 24.49 0.10
C ALA A 594 -8.51 25.43 -1.10
N GLN A 595 -9.22 24.94 -2.12
CA GLN A 595 -9.59 25.78 -3.26
C GLN A 595 -10.60 26.86 -2.83
N SER A 596 -10.47 28.04 -3.43
CA SER A 596 -11.33 29.19 -3.16
C SER A 596 -11.84 29.83 -4.46
N GLU A 597 -13.08 30.32 -4.42
CA GLU A 597 -13.63 31.14 -5.49
C GLU A 597 -13.08 32.58 -5.36
N GLY A 598 -12.85 33.27 -6.48
CA GLY A 598 -12.37 34.66 -6.45
C GLY A 598 -10.87 34.88 -6.22
N GLY A 599 -10.06 33.84 -5.99
CA GLY A 599 -8.61 33.98 -5.81
C GLY A 599 -7.87 32.65 -5.71
N MET A 600 -6.64 32.70 -5.22
CA MET A 600 -5.80 31.54 -4.89
C MET A 600 -4.85 31.88 -3.74
N LEU A 601 -4.53 30.90 -2.90
CA LEU A 601 -3.40 30.97 -1.98
C LEU A 601 -2.20 30.23 -2.56
N VAL A 602 -1.01 30.81 -2.41
CA VAL A 602 0.26 30.18 -2.79
C VAL A 602 1.14 30.13 -1.54
N SER A 603 1.50 28.92 -1.13
CA SER A 603 2.52 28.70 -0.10
C SER A 603 3.90 28.70 -0.74
N ASP A 604 4.91 29.18 -0.01
CA ASP A 604 6.31 29.05 -0.40
C ASP A 604 6.83 27.60 -0.26
N LYS A 605 6.12 26.78 0.52
CA LYS A 605 6.45 25.38 0.81
C LYS A 605 5.24 24.47 0.68
N GLU A 606 5.40 23.33 0.00
CA GLU A 606 4.40 22.24 -0.03
C GLU A 606 4.47 21.38 1.24
N THR A 607 5.67 21.23 1.79
CA THR A 607 5.93 20.54 3.07
C THR A 607 6.88 21.35 3.95
N ALA A 608 6.76 21.20 5.26
CA ALA A 608 7.64 21.85 6.23
C ALA A 608 7.88 20.94 7.44
N LYS A 609 9.05 21.06 8.07
CA LYS A 609 9.33 20.39 9.35
C LYS A 609 8.74 21.20 10.51
N ALA A 610 8.48 20.54 11.64
CA ALA A 610 8.00 21.22 12.84
C ALA A 610 8.94 22.38 13.24
N GLY A 611 8.37 23.53 13.60
CA GLY A 611 9.13 24.73 13.96
C GLY A 611 9.61 25.58 12.78
N GLU A 612 9.51 25.11 11.54
CA GLU A 612 9.80 25.94 10.37
C GLU A 612 8.71 26.98 10.13
N THR A 613 9.10 28.18 9.69
CA THR A 613 8.15 29.19 9.23
C THR A 613 7.75 28.90 7.78
N VAL A 614 6.44 28.97 7.52
CA VAL A 614 5.82 28.89 6.20
C VAL A 614 5.22 30.24 5.87
N THR A 615 5.42 30.71 4.64
CA THR A 615 4.91 31.99 4.14
C THR A 615 3.84 31.76 3.09
N VAL A 616 2.71 32.43 3.24
CA VAL A 616 1.55 32.29 2.35
C VAL A 616 1.22 33.64 1.74
N THR A 617 1.03 33.65 0.42
CA THR A 617 0.63 34.82 -0.35
C THR A 617 -0.77 34.61 -0.93
N ALA A 618 -1.66 35.57 -0.69
CA ALA A 618 -2.97 35.58 -1.30
C ALA A 618 -2.97 36.35 -2.62
N LEU A 619 -3.52 35.73 -3.67
CA LEU A 619 -3.61 36.27 -5.01
C LEU A 619 -5.08 36.38 -5.43
N PRO A 620 -5.76 37.52 -5.14
CA PRO A 620 -7.12 37.76 -5.62
C PRO A 620 -7.18 37.77 -7.15
N LYS A 621 -8.26 37.21 -7.72
CA LYS A 621 -8.60 37.38 -9.14
C LYS A 621 -9.10 38.80 -9.37
N ALA A 622 -9.06 39.25 -10.63
CA ALA A 622 -9.60 40.56 -11.00
C ALA A 622 -11.09 40.68 -10.61
N GLY A 623 -11.46 41.79 -9.98
CA GLY A 623 -12.81 42.02 -9.46
C GLY A 623 -13.07 41.36 -8.11
N TYR A 624 -12.03 40.90 -7.40
CA TYR A 624 -12.10 40.41 -6.04
C TYR A 624 -11.01 41.05 -5.18
N THR A 625 -11.32 41.23 -3.90
CA THR A 625 -10.39 41.62 -2.84
C THR A 625 -10.30 40.51 -1.80
N LEU A 626 -9.14 40.39 -1.14
CA LEU A 626 -8.97 39.43 -0.06
C LEU A 626 -9.80 39.85 1.15
N GLY A 627 -10.62 38.94 1.66
CA GLY A 627 -11.33 39.09 2.93
C GLY A 627 -10.44 38.67 4.09
N LYS A 628 -10.19 37.36 4.22
CA LYS A 628 -9.34 36.79 5.27
C LYS A 628 -8.66 35.50 4.81
N VAL A 629 -7.59 35.14 5.50
CA VAL A 629 -6.89 33.87 5.38
C VAL A 629 -7.12 33.09 6.68
N LEU A 630 -7.44 31.81 6.57
CA LEU A 630 -7.72 30.93 7.68
C LEU A 630 -6.67 29.81 7.73
N LEU A 631 -6.15 29.53 8.91
CA LEU A 631 -5.36 28.34 9.25
C LEU A 631 -6.20 27.46 10.16
N ASN A 632 -6.55 26.26 9.71
CA ASN A 632 -7.41 25.32 10.44
C ASN A 632 -8.73 25.95 10.93
N GLY A 633 -9.28 26.89 10.16
CA GLY A 633 -10.50 27.63 10.48
C GLY A 633 -10.30 28.90 11.33
N GLU A 634 -9.11 29.15 11.85
CA GLU A 634 -8.77 30.35 12.61
C GLU A 634 -8.15 31.44 11.73
N GLU A 635 -8.53 32.70 11.94
CA GLU A 635 -8.04 33.81 11.13
C GLU A 635 -6.55 34.10 11.39
N LEU A 636 -5.77 34.11 10.31
CA LEU A 636 -4.34 34.34 10.37
C LEU A 636 -4.05 35.82 10.05
N THR A 637 -3.25 36.46 10.91
CA THR A 637 -2.91 37.88 10.74
C THR A 637 -1.71 38.05 9.83
N GLY A 638 -1.89 38.73 8.70
CA GLY A 638 -0.83 39.05 7.74
C GLY A 638 -0.48 40.53 7.71
N LYS A 639 0.64 40.85 7.07
CA LYS A 639 1.06 42.22 6.75
C LYS A 639 1.27 42.33 5.24
N ASP A 640 0.68 43.35 4.63
CA ASP A 640 0.81 43.64 3.20
C ASP A 640 0.43 42.46 2.28
N GLY A 641 -0.59 41.68 2.65
CA GLY A 641 -1.07 40.51 1.88
C GLY A 641 -0.19 39.25 2.02
N VAL A 642 0.85 39.32 2.86
CA VAL A 642 1.73 38.20 3.20
C VAL A 642 1.42 37.72 4.60
N TYR A 643 1.30 36.42 4.73
CA TYR A 643 0.87 35.70 5.91
C TYR A 643 1.95 34.69 6.29
N SER A 644 2.12 34.40 7.58
CA SER A 644 3.05 33.35 8.00
C SER A 644 2.56 32.62 9.24
N PHE A 645 2.94 31.36 9.34
CA PHE A 645 2.77 30.54 10.54
C PHE A 645 4.01 29.67 10.75
N VAL A 646 4.13 29.14 11.96
CA VAL A 646 5.15 28.15 12.30
C VAL A 646 4.50 26.77 12.20
N MET A 647 5.11 25.84 11.49
CA MET A 647 4.59 24.49 11.31
C MET A 647 4.44 23.82 12.68
N PRO A 648 3.23 23.39 13.08
CA PRO A 648 3.02 22.73 14.36
C PRO A 648 3.67 21.34 14.39
N GLU A 649 4.02 20.87 15.59
CA GLU A 649 4.35 19.47 15.81
C GLU A 649 3.13 18.58 15.51
N GLY A 650 3.35 17.44 14.88
CA GLY A 650 2.28 16.54 14.46
C GLY A 650 1.50 17.00 13.21
N GLY A 651 1.79 18.19 12.66
CA GLY A 651 1.21 18.66 11.40
C GLY A 651 -0.28 19.03 11.49
N GLY A 652 -1.07 18.57 10.52
CA GLY A 652 -2.50 18.86 10.45
C GLY A 652 -2.83 20.28 10.01
N VAL A 653 -2.10 20.80 9.03
CA VAL A 653 -2.30 22.16 8.49
C VAL A 653 -3.20 22.15 7.28
N GLU A 654 -4.24 22.98 7.32
CA GLU A 654 -5.12 23.30 6.22
C GLU A 654 -5.34 24.81 6.14
N LEU A 655 -4.98 25.39 4.99
CA LEU A 655 -5.14 26.80 4.69
C LEU A 655 -6.36 27.03 3.79
N SER A 656 -7.12 28.07 4.07
CA SER A 656 -8.18 28.54 3.17
C SER A 656 -8.22 30.07 3.13
N ALA A 657 -8.87 30.63 2.11
CA ALA A 657 -9.06 32.06 1.97
C ALA A 657 -10.48 32.39 1.53
N GLU A 658 -10.99 33.50 2.05
CA GLU A 658 -12.23 34.10 1.59
C GLU A 658 -11.91 35.33 0.74
N PHE A 659 -12.40 35.35 -0.50
CA PHE A 659 -12.31 36.50 -1.40
C PHE A 659 -13.69 37.13 -1.57
N ILE A 660 -13.73 38.46 -1.51
CA ILE A 660 -14.95 39.26 -1.61
C ILE A 660 -14.99 39.89 -2.99
N ALA A 661 -16.08 39.72 -3.72
CA ALA A 661 -16.26 40.39 -5.01
C ALA A 661 -16.27 41.92 -4.80
N ASP A 662 -15.46 42.62 -5.60
CA ASP A 662 -15.44 44.07 -5.58
C ASP A 662 -16.81 44.60 -5.99
N ALA A 663 -17.27 45.67 -5.32
CA ALA A 663 -18.51 46.32 -5.72
C ALA A 663 -18.40 46.75 -7.19
N PRO A 664 -19.45 46.55 -8.02
CA PRO A 664 -19.42 46.98 -9.41
C PRO A 664 -19.11 48.47 -9.43
N ALA A 665 -18.05 48.86 -10.15
CA ALA A 665 -17.66 50.26 -10.29
C ALA A 665 -18.91 51.08 -10.60
N GLU A 666 -19.21 52.09 -9.77
CA GLU A 666 -20.36 52.96 -9.99
C GLU A 666 -20.29 53.47 -11.44
N ALA A 667 -21.34 53.20 -12.22
CA ALA A 667 -21.41 53.64 -13.60
C ALA A 667 -21.16 55.15 -13.65
N PRO A 668 -20.27 55.66 -14.53
CA PRO A 668 -20.06 57.09 -14.65
C PRO A 668 -21.40 57.77 -14.91
N THR A 669 -21.81 58.67 -14.02
CA THR A 669 -23.04 59.46 -14.16
C THR A 669 -22.87 60.50 -15.25
N ASN A 670 -22.93 60.06 -16.51
CA ASN A 670 -23.00 60.97 -17.64
C ASN A 670 -24.45 61.45 -17.80
N THR A 671 -24.66 62.71 -17.45
CA THR A 671 -25.89 63.45 -17.77
C THR A 671 -26.00 63.60 -19.29
N ALA A 672 -27.03 62.98 -19.84
CA ALA A 672 -27.77 63.27 -21.07
C ALA A 672 -27.04 63.88 -22.30
N GLY A 673 -27.00 63.08 -23.37
CA GLY A 673 -26.84 63.54 -24.75
C GLY A 673 -26.93 62.37 -25.75
N SER A 674 -28.14 61.88 -26.05
CA SER A 674 -28.40 60.87 -27.10
C SER A 674 -28.33 61.48 -28.52
N PRO A 675 -28.37 60.69 -29.61
CA PRO A 675 -27.52 59.55 -30.00
C PRO A 675 -26.99 59.71 -31.45
N LYS A 676 -25.97 58.94 -31.87
CA LYS A 676 -25.82 58.53 -33.29
C LYS A 676 -25.29 57.10 -33.44
N THR A 677 -26.00 56.38 -34.31
CA THR A 677 -25.79 55.03 -34.86
C THR A 677 -24.54 54.94 -35.73
N GLY A 678 -23.91 53.76 -35.77
CA GLY A 678 -23.07 53.33 -36.89
C GLY A 678 -21.80 52.57 -36.50
N ASP A 679 -21.87 51.24 -36.65
CA ASP A 679 -20.83 50.35 -37.15
C ASP A 679 -19.55 50.04 -36.33
N ASN A 680 -19.37 48.72 -36.15
CA ASN A 680 -18.12 47.94 -36.32
C ASN A 680 -17.28 47.52 -35.09
N PHE A 681 -17.19 46.17 -34.96
CA PHE A 681 -16.10 45.37 -34.38
C PHE A 681 -15.94 45.39 -32.85
N SER A 682 -15.63 44.30 -32.14
CA SER A 682 -15.33 42.92 -32.52
C SER A 682 -15.58 42.03 -31.31
N ALA A 683 -16.06 40.82 -31.58
CA ALA A 683 -15.90 39.64 -30.74
C ALA A 683 -14.44 39.50 -30.25
N ALA A 684 -14.22 39.57 -28.95
CA ALA A 684 -13.01 39.14 -28.24
C ALA A 684 -13.30 39.00 -26.74
N LEU A 685 -14.32 38.20 -26.40
CA LEU A 685 -14.62 37.80 -25.04
C LEU A 685 -15.03 36.33 -25.05
N LEU A 686 -14.12 35.47 -25.48
CA LEU A 686 -14.17 34.03 -25.28
C LEU A 686 -12.77 33.51 -25.63
N MET A 687 -12.22 32.64 -24.77
CA MET A 687 -10.86 32.06 -24.79
C MET A 687 -9.81 32.85 -24.00
N GLY A 688 -9.58 32.40 -22.76
CA GLY A 688 -8.44 32.81 -21.98
C GLY A 688 -8.49 32.39 -20.51
N LEU A 689 -8.95 31.17 -20.18
CA LEU A 689 -8.64 30.49 -18.91
C LEU A 689 -9.24 29.07 -18.91
N MET A 690 -8.56 28.16 -19.60
CA MET A 690 -8.53 26.74 -19.26
C MET A 690 -7.07 26.29 -19.40
N ALA A 691 -6.64 25.40 -18.50
CA ALA A 691 -5.27 24.97 -18.17
C ALA A 691 -4.67 25.83 -17.03
N VAL A 692 -4.24 25.30 -15.88
CA VAL A 692 -3.77 23.96 -15.51
C VAL A 692 -4.04 23.71 -14.01
N SER A 693 -4.71 22.60 -13.67
CA SER A 693 -4.32 21.65 -12.61
C SER A 693 -5.41 20.57 -12.49
N ALA A 694 -5.33 19.57 -13.36
CA ALA A 694 -6.05 18.32 -13.16
C ALA A 694 -5.15 17.38 -12.35
N MET A 695 -5.49 17.18 -11.08
CA MET A 695 -5.39 15.86 -10.48
C MET A 695 -6.34 14.96 -11.27
N ALA A 696 -5.80 14.07 -12.09
CA ALA A 696 -6.52 12.93 -12.62
C ALA A 696 -5.50 11.86 -13.02
N VAL A 697 -5.51 10.77 -12.27
CA VAL A 697 -4.95 9.47 -12.62
C VAL A 697 -5.31 9.14 -14.07
N VAL A 698 -4.31 8.86 -14.91
CA VAL A 698 -4.50 8.14 -16.18
C VAL A 698 -3.35 7.14 -16.32
N VAL A 699 -3.63 5.91 -15.88
CA VAL A 699 -3.08 4.70 -16.48
C VAL A 699 -3.68 4.58 -17.89
N VAL A 700 -2.87 4.24 -18.89
CA VAL A 700 -3.21 3.33 -20.02
C VAL A 700 -1.98 3.20 -20.91
N GLY A 701 -1.48 1.97 -21.05
CA GLY A 701 -0.55 1.61 -22.10
C GLY A 701 -1.21 1.66 -23.48
N ARG A 702 -0.42 1.96 -24.51
CA ARG A 702 -0.77 1.58 -25.89
C ARG A 702 0.43 1.00 -26.62
N LYS A 703 0.35 -0.31 -26.79
CA LYS A 703 0.84 -1.08 -27.93
C LYS A 703 0.46 -0.36 -29.25
N ALA A 704 1.42 -0.23 -30.18
CA ALA A 704 1.38 -0.91 -31.48
C ALA A 704 2.28 -0.27 -32.56
N ARG A 705 3.18 -1.13 -33.08
CA ARG A 705 3.65 -1.29 -34.48
C ARG A 705 3.15 -0.28 -35.53
N THR A 706 4.08 0.28 -36.32
CA THR A 706 4.42 -0.13 -37.71
C THR A 706 5.15 1.00 -38.47
N GLY A 707 6.18 0.62 -39.24
CA GLY A 707 6.41 1.20 -40.58
C GLY A 707 7.54 2.22 -40.78
N LYS A 708 8.80 1.78 -40.72
CA LYS A 708 9.71 1.65 -41.89
C LYS A 708 11.09 1.16 -41.48
#